data_AF-A0AAV9Z9F9-F1
#
_entry.id   AF-A0AAV9Z9F9-F1
#
_cell.length_a   1.000
_cell.length_b   1.000
_cell.length_c   1.000
_cell.angle_alpha   90.00
_cell.angle_beta   90.00
_cell.angle_gamma   90.00
#
_symmetry.space_group_name_H-M   'P 1'
#
loop_
_entity.id
_entity.type
_entity.pdbx_description
1 polymer ?
#
loop_
_entity_poly.entity_id
_entity_poly.type
_entity_poly.pdbx_seq_one_letter_code
_entity_poly.pdbx_strand_id
1 'polypeptide(L)'
;MDATMEPLRMRLTDRDAWEVVDSDSVVEGVDLLKNRPSSTEQIGALDGRAAAYFVVGHASYFITTNARYVPLLPPIDPKQIMVRRDMRYGPDDPVLWPHLYSQTYCHLAAIPKAPKSSRNLRVMWWNPRPDDFVCPASGLTVTRGLGRLRFEKLSQISTLAHSLLDDYDKYLVSLNGATPTPLLPKLAQTLRLSLERLRIPSTYARMQLGVVCVQREYLELAGLLAYMTKYKPRMEGVEDADAKPSVPDDCIGCFTEDPFVAQMFWRACLPCWFIRPLKAFADEMIWRVVRPFEAADFLEMLPAPGYAPVPATDRLEQRLSLLHSCTHTTPWYHDPFAIVAADTTSVASSSTASTSSIATASGSLIARSNVTGHLVGGSSRGRHGAGGKGHGISPYAAARQERREAKAAKGPNPAAKPARDKFKPLERFEMPTSITPWTEALAAIDQATPPACGPDRPQYYVLPEPALILSSDDESRRRLLLHHYCMLRDALMFRLTDRSVRPQPLTTQEWRDVLQGKLVKQGKHGSRAETRSFIVEDLLRPALQACGIDGLKDFPVAPNAVPTMNVHFAKELVWELAEMSFRFEFLALDSRASQRKRPDECRKCFAGDGLVGLDFRESQRGLAALALEERMPYLLGMARLMCDWIVPCPRPPEIEETLGRPISALDRREMHKFERRVASYYAQSFYELFGRAAIIPMRLEHEIGS
;
A
#
# COMPACT_ATOMS: atom_id res chain seq x y z
N MET A 1 -29.94 13.75 -16.28
CA MET A 1 -29.39 14.97 -16.90
C MET A 1 -27.89 14.82 -16.90
N ASP A 2 -27.32 14.70 -18.10
CA ASP A 2 -25.97 14.23 -18.39
C ASP A 2 -24.88 15.08 -17.74
N ALA A 3 -24.22 14.51 -16.72
CA ALA A 3 -22.95 15.00 -16.23
C ALA A 3 -21.87 14.66 -17.28
N THR A 4 -21.59 15.62 -18.14
CA THR A 4 -20.43 15.58 -19.04
C THR A 4 -19.18 15.32 -18.20
N MET A 5 -18.63 14.11 -18.36
CA MET A 5 -17.27 13.80 -17.96
C MET A 5 -16.37 14.73 -18.78
N GLU A 6 -15.83 15.79 -18.17
CA GLU A 6 -14.64 16.40 -18.76
C GLU A 6 -13.55 15.33 -18.65
N PRO A 7 -13.06 14.79 -19.78
CA PRO A 7 -11.91 13.90 -19.76
C PRO A 7 -10.71 14.67 -19.20
N LEU A 8 -9.60 13.98 -18.90
CA LEU A 8 -8.28 14.64 -18.87
C LEU A 8 -8.22 15.68 -20.00
N ARG A 9 -7.73 16.89 -19.70
CA ARG A 9 -7.49 17.96 -20.71
C ARG A 9 -6.68 17.47 -21.92
N MET A 10 -6.06 16.30 -21.80
CA MET A 10 -5.42 15.51 -22.81
C MET A 10 -6.39 15.02 -23.90
N ARG A 11 -6.86 15.95 -24.73
CA ARG A 11 -7.16 15.65 -26.13
C ARG A 11 -5.97 16.12 -26.96
N LEU A 12 -4.87 15.37 -26.89
CA LEU A 12 -3.76 15.45 -27.88
C LEU A 12 -4.26 15.19 -29.32
N THR A 13 -5.53 14.83 -29.48
CA THR A 13 -6.11 14.32 -30.71
C THR A 13 -7.29 15.13 -31.25
N ASP A 14 -7.75 16.19 -30.54
CA ASP A 14 -8.93 17.00 -30.95
C ASP A 14 -8.59 18.41 -31.44
N ARG A 15 -7.32 18.78 -31.56
CA ARG A 15 -6.91 19.87 -32.46
C ARG A 15 -6.36 19.27 -33.74
N ASP A 16 -7.23 19.07 -34.73
CA ASP A 16 -6.84 18.77 -36.11
C ASP A 16 -6.15 19.97 -36.80
N ALA A 17 -5.98 21.10 -36.10
CA ALA A 17 -5.25 22.27 -36.53
C ALA A 17 -4.07 22.52 -35.59
N TRP A 18 -2.98 21.78 -35.79
CA TRP A 18 -1.67 22.16 -35.26
C TRP A 18 -1.22 23.45 -35.97
N GLU A 19 -0.55 24.35 -35.25
CA GLU A 19 -0.07 25.60 -35.85
C GLU A 19 1.03 25.29 -36.88
N VAL A 20 0.61 25.23 -38.15
CA VAL A 20 1.50 25.06 -39.29
C VAL A 20 2.20 26.39 -39.53
N VAL A 21 3.52 26.36 -39.46
CA VAL A 21 4.41 27.49 -39.64
C VAL A 21 5.33 27.24 -40.83
N ASP A 22 4.76 26.78 -41.94
CA ASP A 22 5.49 26.55 -43.20
C ASP A 22 6.22 27.82 -43.67
N SER A 23 5.75 29.02 -43.29
CA SER A 23 6.44 30.29 -43.54
C SER A 23 7.79 30.42 -42.83
N ASP A 24 7.98 29.66 -41.76
CA ASP A 24 9.14 29.70 -40.88
C ASP A 24 10.03 28.45 -41.10
N SER A 25 9.95 27.85 -42.30
CA SER A 25 10.70 26.62 -42.63
C SER A 25 12.20 26.82 -42.78
N VAL A 26 12.64 28.05 -43.03
CA VAL A 26 14.06 28.41 -43.20
C VAL A 26 14.66 28.81 -41.87
N VAL A 27 15.60 27.98 -41.40
CA VAL A 27 16.27 28.18 -40.10
C VAL A 27 17.78 28.07 -40.28
N GLU A 28 18.52 29.08 -39.84
CA GLU A 28 19.98 29.15 -40.00
C GLU A 28 20.46 28.86 -41.45
N GLY A 29 19.66 29.26 -42.45
CA GLY A 29 19.93 29.04 -43.87
C GLY A 29 19.56 27.64 -44.39
N VAL A 30 18.98 26.77 -43.55
CA VAL A 30 18.46 25.46 -43.92
C VAL A 30 16.94 25.53 -44.09
N ASP A 31 16.44 25.30 -45.29
CA ASP A 31 14.99 25.18 -45.55
C ASP A 31 14.52 23.74 -45.33
N LEU A 32 13.80 23.51 -44.24
CA LEU A 32 13.24 22.18 -43.90
C LEU A 32 12.22 21.68 -44.94
N LEU A 33 11.66 22.55 -45.78
CA LEU A 33 10.70 22.16 -46.83
C LEU A 33 11.34 22.00 -48.22
N LYS A 34 12.67 22.08 -48.34
CA LYS A 34 13.35 22.01 -49.66
C LYS A 34 13.06 20.73 -50.45
N ASN A 35 12.85 19.60 -49.75
CA ASN A 35 12.55 18.29 -50.35
C ASN A 35 11.06 17.91 -50.17
N ARG A 36 10.17 18.89 -50.03
CA ARG A 36 8.75 18.64 -49.81
C ARG A 36 8.14 17.86 -50.99
N PRO A 37 7.50 16.71 -50.76
CA PRO A 37 6.97 15.89 -51.84
C PRO A 37 5.76 16.55 -52.51
N SER A 38 5.64 16.33 -53.82
CA SER A 38 4.61 16.92 -54.69
C SER A 38 3.27 16.19 -54.65
N SER A 39 3.24 14.94 -54.19
CA SER A 39 2.03 14.13 -53.98
C SER A 39 2.13 13.25 -52.73
N THR A 40 1.09 12.50 -52.38
CA THR A 40 1.02 11.61 -51.20
C THR A 40 1.91 10.37 -51.32
N GLU A 41 3.19 10.56 -51.62
CA GLU A 41 4.20 9.50 -51.53
C GLU A 41 4.31 9.00 -50.09
N GLN A 42 4.56 7.70 -49.91
CA GLN A 42 4.81 7.13 -48.59
C GLN A 42 6.13 7.72 -48.04
N ILE A 43 6.03 8.41 -46.91
CA ILE A 43 7.22 8.86 -46.17
C ILE A 43 7.98 7.65 -45.60
N GLY A 44 9.30 7.67 -45.74
CA GLY A 44 10.18 6.68 -45.13
C GLY A 44 10.36 6.87 -43.62
N ALA A 45 11.18 6.02 -43.02
CA ALA A 45 11.46 6.05 -41.58
C ALA A 45 12.18 7.31 -41.08
N LEU A 46 12.94 7.97 -41.96
CA LEU A 46 13.75 9.14 -41.62
C LEU A 46 13.08 10.47 -42.05
N ASP A 47 11.95 10.37 -42.76
CA ASP A 47 11.15 11.47 -43.26
C ASP A 47 10.15 11.98 -42.21
N GLY A 48 9.38 13.01 -42.54
CA GLY A 48 8.43 13.63 -41.61
C GLY A 48 7.10 14.03 -42.25
N ARG A 49 5.99 13.57 -41.67
CA ARG A 49 4.67 14.19 -41.88
C ARG A 49 4.61 15.59 -41.25
N ALA A 50 5.36 15.79 -40.19
CA ALA A 50 5.61 17.08 -39.58
C ALA A 50 7.08 17.16 -39.17
N ALA A 51 7.58 18.38 -39.10
CA ALA A 51 8.86 18.68 -38.51
C ALA A 51 8.79 19.93 -37.64
N ALA A 52 9.73 20.04 -36.72
CA ALA A 52 9.93 21.25 -35.94
C ALA A 52 11.43 21.48 -35.72
N TYR A 53 11.77 22.72 -35.44
CA TYR A 53 13.13 23.14 -35.10
C TYR A 53 13.20 23.60 -33.64
N PHE A 54 14.34 23.40 -32.99
CA PHE A 54 14.61 23.90 -31.65
C PHE A 54 16.12 24.10 -31.43
N VAL A 55 16.45 24.94 -30.44
CA VAL A 55 17.83 25.26 -30.03
C VAL A 55 18.07 24.76 -28.62
N VAL A 56 19.18 24.06 -28.41
CA VAL A 56 19.67 23.67 -27.08
C VAL A 56 21.06 24.25 -26.88
N GLY A 57 21.17 25.24 -25.99
CA GLY A 57 22.41 25.98 -25.80
C GLY A 57 22.80 26.76 -27.06
N HIS A 58 23.87 26.34 -27.74
CA HIS A 58 24.35 26.91 -29.01
C HIS A 58 24.17 25.97 -30.20
N ALA A 59 23.53 24.82 -30.00
CA ALA A 59 23.35 23.81 -31.02
C ALA A 59 21.90 23.79 -31.53
N SER A 60 21.77 23.78 -32.84
CA SER A 60 20.52 23.79 -33.59
C SER A 60 20.12 22.38 -34.02
N TYR A 61 18.87 22.01 -33.76
CA TYR A 61 18.32 20.69 -34.01
C TYR A 61 16.99 20.77 -34.74
N PHE A 62 16.66 19.71 -35.49
CA PHE A 62 15.34 19.50 -36.05
C PHE A 62 14.80 18.13 -35.65
N ILE A 63 13.47 18.04 -35.61
CA ILE A 63 12.73 16.82 -35.35
C ILE A 63 11.94 16.49 -36.61
N THR A 64 12.00 15.24 -37.07
CA THR A 64 10.98 14.71 -37.99
C THR A 64 10.13 13.68 -37.27
N THR A 65 8.90 13.51 -37.75
CA THR A 65 7.99 12.54 -37.16
C THR A 65 7.05 11.92 -38.17
N ASN A 66 6.71 10.65 -37.95
CA ASN A 66 5.63 9.96 -38.63
C ASN A 66 4.24 10.41 -38.13
N ALA A 67 4.15 11.21 -37.07
CA ALA A 67 2.93 11.86 -36.59
C ALA A 67 2.69 13.21 -37.28
N ARG A 68 1.53 13.84 -37.04
CA ARG A 68 1.16 15.14 -37.64
C ARG A 68 1.53 16.36 -36.77
N TYR A 69 2.23 16.13 -35.67
CA TYR A 69 2.51 17.14 -34.66
C TYR A 69 3.84 16.86 -33.97
N VAL A 70 4.43 17.88 -33.34
CA VAL A 70 5.62 17.74 -32.51
C VAL A 70 5.31 18.24 -31.09
N PRO A 71 5.38 17.40 -30.03
CA PRO A 71 5.33 17.86 -28.66
C PRO A 71 6.65 18.53 -28.29
N LEU A 72 6.62 19.44 -27.32
CA LEU A 72 7.86 19.94 -26.72
C LEU A 72 8.61 18.79 -26.03
N LEU A 73 9.94 18.78 -26.19
CA LEU A 73 10.81 17.85 -25.49
C LEU A 73 10.60 17.97 -23.98
N PRO A 74 10.45 16.85 -23.25
CA PRO A 74 10.44 16.90 -21.80
C PRO A 74 11.76 17.46 -21.27
N PRO A 75 11.80 18.03 -20.06
CA PRO A 75 13.04 18.53 -19.47
C PRO A 75 14.14 17.45 -19.51
N ILE A 76 15.28 17.81 -20.12
CA ILE A 76 16.42 16.90 -20.30
C ILE A 76 17.10 16.64 -18.95
N ASP A 77 17.18 17.65 -18.09
CA ASP A 77 17.75 17.58 -16.74
C ASP A 77 16.81 18.22 -15.71
N PRO A 78 15.68 17.56 -15.35
CA PRO A 78 14.86 18.04 -14.26
C PRO A 78 15.61 17.81 -12.95
N LYS A 79 15.87 18.87 -12.20
CA LYS A 79 16.42 18.77 -10.85
C LYS A 79 15.48 18.00 -9.90
N GLN A 80 14.17 18.04 -10.18
CA GLN A 80 13.14 17.49 -9.31
C GLN A 80 11.92 17.02 -10.12
N ILE A 81 11.29 15.94 -9.66
CA ILE A 81 9.97 15.48 -10.10
C ILE A 81 8.94 15.97 -9.08
N MET A 82 7.79 16.46 -9.56
CA MET A 82 6.73 16.97 -8.69
C MET A 82 5.40 16.29 -8.96
N VAL A 83 4.71 15.94 -7.86
CA VAL A 83 3.28 15.59 -7.91
C VAL A 83 2.49 16.86 -8.19
N ARG A 84 1.62 16.81 -9.20
CA ARG A 84 0.76 17.89 -9.67
C ARG A 84 -0.61 17.81 -9.00
N ARG A 85 -1.43 18.87 -9.07
CA ARG A 85 -2.75 18.92 -8.40
C ARG A 85 -3.70 17.78 -8.77
N ASP A 86 -3.55 17.21 -9.96
CA ASP A 86 -4.28 16.04 -10.43
C ASP A 86 -3.69 14.69 -9.94
N MET A 87 -2.73 14.75 -9.00
CA MET A 87 -1.98 13.63 -8.42
C MET A 87 -1.07 12.87 -9.39
N ARG A 88 -0.81 13.44 -10.59
CA ARG A 88 0.11 12.88 -11.59
C ARG A 88 1.45 13.61 -11.56
N TYR A 89 2.37 13.25 -12.47
CA TYR A 89 3.70 13.87 -12.55
C TYR A 89 3.86 14.88 -13.70
N GLY A 90 2.77 15.25 -14.38
CA GLY A 90 2.80 16.18 -15.51
C GLY A 90 3.66 15.63 -16.66
N PRO A 91 4.57 16.42 -17.26
CA PRO A 91 5.39 15.98 -18.40
C PRO A 91 6.41 14.88 -18.04
N ASP A 92 6.71 14.68 -16.76
CA ASP A 92 7.57 13.58 -16.32
C ASP A 92 6.82 12.23 -16.31
N ASP A 93 5.50 12.19 -16.49
CA ASP A 93 4.69 10.97 -16.42
C ASP A 93 4.56 10.26 -17.78
N PRO A 94 5.09 9.03 -17.96
CA PRO A 94 5.06 8.29 -19.24
C PRO A 94 3.68 7.96 -19.78
N VAL A 95 2.65 7.99 -18.93
CA VAL A 95 1.27 7.78 -19.37
C VAL A 95 0.60 9.04 -19.90
N LEU A 96 1.25 10.20 -19.82
CA LEU A 96 0.70 11.51 -20.21
C LEU A 96 1.46 12.19 -21.33
N TRP A 97 2.78 12.06 -21.35
CA TRP A 97 3.64 12.81 -22.27
C TRP A 97 4.69 11.90 -22.90
N PRO A 98 5.16 12.17 -24.13
CA PRO A 98 6.25 11.41 -24.71
C PRO A 98 7.59 11.62 -24.00
N HIS A 99 8.37 10.55 -23.87
CA HIS A 99 9.70 10.57 -23.26
C HIS A 99 10.79 10.26 -24.28
N LEU A 100 12.04 10.52 -23.90
CA LEU A 100 13.20 9.98 -24.60
C LEU A 100 13.17 8.46 -24.57
N TYR A 101 13.63 7.82 -25.65
CA TYR A 101 13.71 6.38 -25.76
C TYR A 101 14.64 5.80 -24.68
N SER A 102 14.17 4.72 -24.03
CA SER A 102 14.97 3.90 -23.12
C SER A 102 14.88 2.46 -23.58
N GLN A 103 16.02 1.81 -23.77
CA GLN A 103 16.05 0.38 -24.11
C GLN A 103 15.38 -0.48 -23.02
N THR A 104 15.60 -0.13 -21.76
CA THR A 104 15.04 -0.82 -20.58
C THR A 104 13.52 -0.68 -20.51
N TYR A 105 12.98 0.47 -20.92
CA TYR A 105 11.55 0.81 -20.86
C TYR A 105 10.96 1.11 -22.24
N CYS A 106 11.35 0.31 -23.25
CA CYS A 106 10.99 0.55 -24.64
C CYS A 106 9.46 0.53 -24.90
N HIS A 107 8.70 -0.18 -24.06
CA HIS A 107 7.25 -0.26 -24.15
C HIS A 107 6.51 1.04 -23.80
N LEU A 108 7.15 2.01 -23.14
CA LEU A 108 6.48 3.26 -22.76
C LEU A 108 5.91 4.01 -23.98
N ALA A 109 6.57 3.89 -25.14
CA ALA A 109 6.08 4.47 -26.38
C ALA A 109 4.77 3.84 -26.88
N ALA A 110 4.49 2.60 -26.49
CA ALA A 110 3.28 1.87 -26.86
C ALA A 110 2.10 2.13 -25.91
N ILE A 111 2.27 2.96 -24.87
CA ILE A 111 1.18 3.32 -23.97
C ILE A 111 0.04 3.96 -24.79
N PRO A 112 -1.20 3.48 -24.67
CA PRO A 112 -2.32 4.00 -25.46
C PRO A 112 -2.71 5.41 -25.00
N LYS A 113 -3.13 6.24 -25.96
CA LYS A 113 -3.85 7.49 -25.69
C LYS A 113 -5.32 7.21 -25.39
N ALA A 114 -6.00 8.20 -24.81
CA ALA A 114 -7.43 8.13 -24.55
C ALA A 114 -8.21 7.84 -25.86
N PRO A 115 -9.09 6.82 -25.88
CA PRO A 115 -9.78 6.45 -27.10
C PRO A 115 -10.82 7.51 -27.50
N LYS A 116 -10.85 7.84 -28.80
CA LYS A 116 -11.82 8.78 -29.37
C LYS A 116 -13.26 8.28 -29.27
N SER A 117 -13.50 7.00 -29.58
CA SER A 117 -14.85 6.42 -29.72
C SER A 117 -15.35 5.64 -28.51
N SER A 118 -14.46 5.02 -27.71
CA SER A 118 -14.87 4.13 -26.62
C SER A 118 -15.13 4.88 -25.32
N ARG A 119 -16.41 5.20 -25.03
CA ARG A 119 -16.81 5.90 -23.80
C ARG A 119 -16.48 5.10 -22.53
N ASN A 120 -16.56 3.77 -22.58
CA ASN A 120 -16.34 2.91 -21.41
C ASN A 120 -14.88 2.90 -20.97
N LEU A 121 -13.93 2.94 -21.91
CA LEU A 121 -12.50 2.96 -21.61
C LEU A 121 -12.01 4.29 -21.03
N ARG A 122 -12.73 5.39 -21.28
CA ARG A 122 -12.33 6.74 -20.85
C ARG A 122 -12.19 6.91 -19.34
N VAL A 123 -12.76 6.01 -18.53
CA VAL A 123 -12.54 6.02 -17.07
C VAL A 123 -11.06 5.82 -16.70
N MET A 124 -10.25 5.23 -17.58
CA MET A 124 -8.79 5.09 -17.37
C MET A 124 -7.99 6.38 -17.65
N TRP A 125 -8.64 7.39 -18.23
CA TRP A 125 -8.08 8.72 -18.54
C TRP A 125 -8.92 9.83 -17.91
N TRP A 126 -9.52 9.56 -16.76
CA TRP A 126 -10.46 10.45 -16.11
C TRP A 126 -9.92 10.93 -14.76
N ASN A 127 -10.19 12.18 -14.41
CA ASN A 127 -9.81 12.76 -13.12
C ASN A 127 -11.03 12.75 -12.16
N PRO A 128 -10.91 12.16 -10.96
CA PRO A 128 -11.99 12.13 -9.99
C PRO A 128 -12.42 13.52 -9.55
N ARG A 129 -13.73 13.79 -9.53
CA ARG A 129 -14.33 15.02 -9.02
C ARG A 129 -14.81 14.84 -7.58
N PRO A 130 -15.08 15.93 -6.84
CA PRO A 130 -15.64 15.82 -5.49
C PRO A 130 -16.93 14.99 -5.42
N ASP A 131 -17.78 15.05 -6.46
CA ASP A 131 -19.02 14.26 -6.53
C ASP A 131 -18.80 12.74 -6.65
N ASP A 132 -17.60 12.30 -7.02
CA ASP A 132 -17.23 10.89 -7.07
C ASP A 132 -16.71 10.37 -5.73
N PHE A 133 -16.57 11.25 -4.74
CA PHE A 133 -16.16 10.90 -3.40
C PHE A 133 -17.38 10.79 -2.49
N VAL A 134 -17.67 9.57 -2.06
CA VAL A 134 -18.85 9.26 -1.25
C VAL A 134 -18.41 8.97 0.18
N CYS A 135 -18.72 9.89 1.10
CA CYS A 135 -18.63 9.62 2.53
C CYS A 135 -19.83 8.76 2.95
N PRO A 136 -19.66 7.77 3.85
CA PRO A 136 -20.78 6.98 4.36
C PRO A 136 -21.86 7.88 4.98
N ALA A 137 -23.04 7.90 4.37
CA ALA A 137 -24.18 8.70 4.85
C ALA A 137 -24.97 8.01 5.98
N SER A 138 -24.34 7.09 6.72
CA SER A 138 -25.06 6.35 7.76
C SER A 138 -25.16 7.19 9.03
N GLY A 139 -26.34 7.21 9.67
CA GLY A 139 -26.49 7.74 11.03
C GLY A 139 -25.71 6.96 12.10
N LEU A 140 -24.98 5.92 11.70
CA LEU A 140 -24.11 5.09 12.52
C LEU A 140 -22.64 5.54 12.50
N THR A 141 -22.26 6.45 11.60
CA THR A 141 -20.89 6.91 11.39
C THR A 141 -20.81 8.43 11.46
N VAL A 142 -19.86 8.97 12.23
CA VAL A 142 -19.62 10.43 12.35
C VAL A 142 -18.56 10.91 11.34
N THR A 143 -18.03 10.01 10.52
CA THR A 143 -16.93 10.31 9.59
C THR A 143 -17.39 11.23 8.44
N ARG A 144 -16.88 12.47 8.43
CA ARG A 144 -17.13 13.47 7.37
C ARG A 144 -15.95 13.64 6.40
N GLY A 145 -14.75 13.20 6.79
CA GLY A 145 -13.51 13.39 6.01
C GLY A 145 -12.99 12.15 5.27
N LEU A 146 -13.47 10.96 5.60
CA LEU A 146 -13.13 9.72 4.92
C LEU A 146 -14.30 9.23 4.07
N GLY A 147 -14.00 8.83 2.85
CA GLY A 147 -14.97 8.36 1.88
C GLY A 147 -14.35 7.37 0.91
N ARG A 148 -15.20 6.86 0.02
CA ARG A 148 -14.82 5.88 -1.00
C ARG A 148 -15.09 6.47 -2.37
N LEU A 149 -14.40 5.93 -3.37
CA LEU A 149 -14.78 6.16 -4.75
C LEU A 149 -16.21 5.64 -4.96
N ARG A 150 -17.04 6.45 -5.60
CA ARG A 150 -18.40 6.12 -6.03
C ARG A 150 -18.43 4.75 -6.72
N PHE A 151 -19.41 3.92 -6.34
CA PHE A 151 -19.46 2.51 -6.73
C PHE A 151 -19.45 2.32 -8.24
N GLU A 152 -20.18 3.13 -9.00
CA GLU A 152 -20.23 3.04 -10.46
C GLU A 152 -18.85 3.23 -11.10
N LYS A 153 -18.04 4.16 -10.57
CA LYS A 153 -16.67 4.42 -11.04
C LYS A 153 -15.72 3.30 -10.67
N LEU A 154 -15.79 2.86 -9.41
CA LEU A 154 -15.00 1.75 -8.92
C LEU A 154 -15.28 0.49 -9.74
N SER A 155 -16.55 0.18 -10.00
CA SER A 155 -16.95 -0.98 -10.81
C SER A 155 -16.41 -0.89 -12.24
N GLN A 156 -16.50 0.27 -12.90
CA GLN A 156 -15.94 0.45 -14.25
C GLN A 156 -14.43 0.23 -14.28
N ILE A 157 -13.70 0.82 -13.33
CA ILE A 157 -12.24 0.67 -13.22
C ILE A 157 -11.88 -0.80 -12.97
N SER A 158 -12.55 -1.44 -12.00
CA SER A 158 -12.32 -2.84 -11.67
C SER A 158 -12.60 -3.75 -12.87
N THR A 159 -13.71 -3.61 -13.57
CA THR A 159 -14.04 -4.47 -14.73
C THR A 159 -12.97 -4.39 -15.81
N LEU A 160 -12.51 -3.18 -16.16
CA LEU A 160 -11.46 -3.02 -17.17
C LEU A 160 -10.13 -3.61 -16.70
N ALA A 161 -9.75 -3.36 -15.44
CA ALA A 161 -8.50 -3.88 -14.91
C ALA A 161 -8.48 -5.41 -14.84
N HIS A 162 -9.60 -6.06 -14.46
CA HIS A 162 -9.70 -7.52 -14.52
C HIS A 162 -9.62 -8.04 -15.96
N SER A 163 -10.29 -7.38 -16.92
CA SER A 163 -10.18 -7.76 -18.33
C SER A 163 -8.73 -7.71 -18.84
N LEU A 164 -7.95 -6.70 -18.44
CA LEU A 164 -6.54 -6.60 -18.81
C LEU A 164 -5.68 -7.67 -18.13
N LEU A 165 -6.00 -8.02 -16.87
CA LEU A 165 -5.34 -9.11 -16.16
C LEU A 165 -5.65 -10.48 -16.80
N ASP A 166 -6.87 -10.69 -17.30
CA ASP A 166 -7.23 -11.89 -18.05
C ASP A 166 -6.42 -11.99 -19.36
N ASP A 167 -6.21 -10.86 -20.05
CA ASP A 167 -5.38 -10.82 -21.26
C ASP A 167 -3.89 -11.06 -20.96
N TYR A 168 -3.40 -10.57 -19.81
CA TYR A 168 -2.09 -10.93 -19.28
C TYR A 168 -1.97 -12.44 -19.03
N ASP A 169 -2.96 -13.07 -18.41
CA ASP A 169 -2.94 -14.51 -18.12
C ASP A 169 -2.98 -15.34 -19.42
N LYS A 170 -3.78 -14.93 -20.42
CA LYS A 170 -3.77 -15.54 -21.77
C LYS A 170 -2.41 -15.41 -22.43
N TYR A 171 -1.76 -14.26 -22.30
CA TYR A 171 -0.41 -14.05 -22.85
C TYR A 171 0.60 -14.98 -22.17
N LEU A 172 0.57 -15.13 -20.85
CA LEU A 172 1.45 -16.07 -20.16
C LEU A 172 1.28 -17.51 -20.64
N VAL A 173 0.04 -17.94 -20.90
CA VAL A 173 -0.23 -19.27 -21.49
C VAL A 173 0.40 -19.38 -22.88
N SER A 174 0.31 -18.33 -23.70
CA SER A 174 0.88 -18.31 -25.05
C SER A 174 2.42 -18.44 -25.09
N LEU A 175 3.11 -18.12 -24.00
CA LEU A 175 4.57 -18.23 -23.91
C LEU A 175 5.07 -19.67 -23.88
N ASN A 176 4.20 -20.68 -23.66
CA ASN A 176 4.56 -22.10 -23.67
C ASN A 176 5.79 -22.45 -22.81
N GLY A 177 5.91 -21.81 -21.63
CA GLY A 177 7.02 -22.01 -20.69
C GLY A 177 8.20 -21.04 -20.86
N ALA A 178 8.18 -20.14 -21.85
CA ALA A 178 9.16 -19.07 -21.94
C ALA A 178 8.99 -18.06 -20.80
N THR A 179 10.12 -17.57 -20.26
CA THR A 179 10.11 -16.61 -19.16
C THR A 179 9.63 -15.23 -19.65
N PRO A 180 8.58 -14.65 -19.06
CA PRO A 180 8.13 -13.30 -19.41
C PRO A 180 9.17 -12.25 -18.98
N THR A 181 9.13 -11.07 -19.60
CA THR A 181 9.92 -9.91 -19.15
C THR A 181 9.63 -9.62 -17.67
N PRO A 182 10.64 -9.44 -16.79
CA PRO A 182 10.43 -9.29 -15.35
C PRO A 182 9.46 -8.18 -14.92
N LEU A 183 9.31 -7.14 -15.74
CA LEU A 183 8.41 -6.02 -15.47
C LEU A 183 6.92 -6.40 -15.59
N LEU A 184 6.59 -7.34 -16.47
CA LEU A 184 5.20 -7.75 -16.75
C LEU A 184 4.49 -8.34 -15.50
N PRO A 185 5.02 -9.37 -14.82
CA PRO A 185 4.39 -9.89 -13.60
C PRO A 185 4.39 -8.85 -12.46
N LYS A 186 5.39 -7.96 -12.42
CA LYS A 186 5.44 -6.87 -11.44
C LYS A 186 4.27 -5.90 -11.63
N LEU A 187 4.03 -5.42 -12.85
CA LEU A 187 2.93 -4.51 -13.17
C LEU A 187 1.55 -5.13 -12.92
N ALA A 188 1.37 -6.41 -13.30
CA ALA A 188 0.14 -7.14 -13.03
C ALA A 188 -0.13 -7.27 -11.53
N GLN A 189 0.89 -7.57 -10.73
CA GLN A 189 0.76 -7.64 -9.27
C GLN A 189 0.44 -6.26 -8.66
N THR A 190 1.10 -5.19 -9.12
CA THR A 190 0.85 -3.85 -8.57
C THR A 190 -0.55 -3.34 -8.92
N LEU A 191 -1.04 -3.62 -10.13
CA LEU A 191 -2.41 -3.30 -10.54
C LEU A 191 -3.45 -3.94 -9.61
N ARG A 192 -3.29 -5.24 -9.31
CA ARG A 192 -4.15 -5.95 -8.34
C ARG A 192 -4.13 -5.24 -6.98
N LEU A 193 -2.93 -4.95 -6.45
CA LEU A 193 -2.78 -4.30 -5.15
C LEU A 193 -3.39 -2.88 -5.12
N SER A 194 -3.29 -2.11 -6.19
CA SER A 194 -3.83 -0.75 -6.23
C SER A 194 -5.36 -0.74 -6.33
N LEU A 195 -5.95 -1.72 -7.02
CA LEU A 195 -7.42 -1.89 -7.04
C LEU A 195 -7.97 -2.12 -5.63
N GLU A 196 -7.29 -2.93 -4.83
CA GLU A 196 -7.72 -3.18 -3.46
C GLU A 196 -7.64 -1.93 -2.60
N ARG A 197 -6.52 -1.20 -2.70
CA ARG A 197 -6.34 0.07 -1.97
C ARG A 197 -7.43 1.07 -2.31
N LEU A 198 -7.84 1.11 -3.58
CA LEU A 198 -8.89 2.03 -4.04
C LEU A 198 -10.26 1.75 -3.39
N ARG A 199 -10.48 0.54 -2.85
CA ARG A 199 -11.70 0.19 -2.12
C ARG A 199 -11.71 0.73 -0.69
N ILE A 200 -10.55 1.08 -0.12
CA ILE A 200 -10.39 1.46 1.30
C ILE A 200 -10.86 2.91 1.52
N PRO A 201 -11.59 3.20 2.61
CA PRO A 201 -11.91 4.57 2.99
C PRO A 201 -10.65 5.42 3.13
N SER A 202 -10.63 6.56 2.46
CA SER A 202 -9.49 7.48 2.50
C SER A 202 -9.96 8.92 2.34
N THR A 203 -9.05 9.88 2.48
CA THR A 203 -9.34 11.28 2.17
C THR A 203 -9.52 11.46 0.66
N TYR A 204 -10.17 12.54 0.23
CA TYR A 204 -10.38 12.82 -1.20
C TYR A 204 -9.08 12.78 -2.01
N ALA A 205 -8.02 13.45 -1.53
CA ALA A 205 -6.71 13.46 -2.19
C ALA A 205 -6.07 12.07 -2.30
N ARG A 206 -6.27 11.21 -1.28
CA ARG A 206 -5.77 9.83 -1.30
C ARG A 206 -6.56 8.94 -2.24
N MET A 207 -7.87 9.11 -2.30
CA MET A 207 -8.72 8.45 -3.29
C MET A 207 -8.30 8.85 -4.71
N GLN A 208 -8.06 10.14 -4.96
CA GLN A 208 -7.55 10.62 -6.26
C GLN A 208 -6.21 9.97 -6.62
N LEU A 209 -5.25 9.95 -5.70
CA LEU A 209 -3.97 9.29 -5.90
C LEU A 209 -4.16 7.79 -6.18
N GLY A 210 -5.06 7.11 -5.45
CA GLY A 210 -5.39 5.70 -5.69
C GLY A 210 -5.92 5.44 -7.11
N VAL A 211 -6.82 6.29 -7.61
CA VAL A 211 -7.31 6.21 -8.99
C VAL A 211 -6.16 6.40 -9.97
N VAL A 212 -5.32 7.41 -9.78
CA VAL A 212 -4.17 7.68 -10.65
C VAL A 212 -3.18 6.51 -10.67
N CYS A 213 -2.90 5.88 -9.52
CA CYS A 213 -2.04 4.70 -9.45
C CYS A 213 -2.61 3.54 -10.28
N VAL A 214 -3.90 3.22 -10.12
CA VAL A 214 -4.56 2.15 -10.90
C VAL A 214 -4.52 2.47 -12.40
N GLN A 215 -4.86 3.71 -12.78
CA GLN A 215 -4.84 4.14 -14.18
C GLN A 215 -3.44 4.01 -14.78
N ARG A 216 -2.41 4.43 -14.06
CA ARG A 216 -1.03 4.35 -14.52
C ARG A 216 -0.59 2.89 -14.72
N GLU A 217 -0.82 2.05 -13.73
CA GLU A 217 -0.49 0.61 -13.77
C GLU A 217 -1.23 -0.10 -14.90
N TYR A 218 -2.51 0.22 -15.08
CA TYR A 218 -3.33 -0.28 -16.18
C TYR A 218 -2.74 0.13 -17.55
N LEU A 219 -2.47 1.43 -17.74
CA LEU A 219 -1.99 1.96 -19.02
C LEU A 219 -0.61 1.43 -19.39
N GLU A 220 0.28 1.30 -18.40
CA GLU A 220 1.61 0.75 -18.63
C GLU A 220 1.56 -0.75 -18.92
N LEU A 221 0.76 -1.53 -18.17
CA LEU A 221 0.57 -2.96 -18.44
C LEU A 221 -0.04 -3.18 -19.83
N ALA A 222 -1.03 -2.37 -20.22
CA ALA A 222 -1.63 -2.40 -21.55
C ALA A 222 -0.60 -2.06 -22.64
N GLY A 223 0.21 -1.02 -22.44
CA GLY A 223 1.30 -0.65 -23.34
C GLY A 223 2.35 -1.76 -23.48
N LEU A 224 2.75 -2.39 -22.37
CA LEU A 224 3.71 -3.50 -22.36
C LEU A 224 3.16 -4.75 -23.05
N LEU A 225 1.92 -5.14 -22.77
CA LEU A 225 1.27 -6.25 -23.47
C LEU A 225 1.19 -5.98 -24.97
N ALA A 226 0.70 -4.81 -25.38
CA ALA A 226 0.63 -4.44 -26.79
C ALA A 226 2.02 -4.38 -27.44
N TYR A 227 3.05 -3.92 -26.71
CA TYR A 227 4.42 -3.95 -27.19
C TYR A 227 4.88 -5.37 -27.52
N MET A 228 4.62 -6.32 -26.62
CA MET A 228 5.04 -7.71 -26.79
C MET A 228 4.22 -8.47 -27.83
N THR A 229 2.91 -8.22 -27.94
CA THR A 229 2.01 -9.01 -28.79
C THR A 229 1.79 -8.43 -30.17
N LYS A 230 2.01 -7.12 -30.36
CA LYS A 230 1.71 -6.40 -31.61
C LYS A 230 2.93 -5.65 -32.14
N TYR A 231 3.53 -4.76 -31.34
CA TYR A 231 4.54 -3.84 -31.87
C TYR A 231 5.89 -4.49 -32.14
N LYS A 232 6.38 -5.33 -31.23
CA LYS A 232 7.64 -6.06 -31.41
C LYS A 232 7.59 -7.02 -32.62
N PRO A 233 6.54 -7.84 -32.83
CA PRO A 233 6.40 -8.62 -34.06
C PRO A 233 6.46 -7.80 -35.36
N ARG A 234 5.88 -6.59 -35.38
CA ARG A 234 5.99 -5.65 -36.52
C ARG A 234 7.41 -5.15 -36.76
N MET A 235 8.14 -4.84 -35.68
CA MET A 235 9.55 -4.44 -35.76
C MET A 235 10.40 -5.55 -36.37
N GLU A 236 10.17 -6.79 -35.94
CA GLU A 236 10.87 -8.00 -36.39
C GLU A 236 10.48 -8.43 -37.81
N GLY A 237 9.39 -7.86 -38.37
CA GLY A 237 8.92 -8.16 -39.73
C GLY A 237 8.16 -9.47 -39.84
N VAL A 238 7.55 -9.92 -38.74
CA VAL A 238 6.71 -11.13 -38.71
C VAL A 238 5.31 -10.85 -39.27
N GLU A 239 4.83 -9.60 -39.19
CA GLU A 239 3.57 -9.14 -39.81
C GLU A 239 3.79 -8.58 -41.22
N ASP A 240 2.79 -8.77 -42.10
CA ASP A 240 2.83 -8.43 -43.52
C ASP A 240 3.03 -6.92 -43.76
N ALA A 241 3.94 -6.57 -44.68
CA ALA A 241 4.35 -5.19 -44.92
C ALA A 241 3.25 -4.33 -45.57
N ASP A 242 2.33 -4.97 -46.30
CA ASP A 242 1.28 -4.33 -47.09
C ASP A 242 0.03 -3.92 -46.28
N ALA A 243 -0.06 -4.32 -45.00
CA ALA A 243 -1.17 -4.00 -44.10
C ALA A 243 -0.95 -2.75 -43.22
N LYS A 244 0.13 -1.99 -43.44
CA LYS A 244 0.52 -0.87 -42.55
C LYS A 244 -0.42 0.33 -42.69
N PRO A 245 -1.01 0.84 -41.59
CA PRO A 245 -1.82 2.06 -41.64
C PRO A 245 -0.97 3.26 -42.09
N SER A 246 -1.60 4.18 -42.82
CA SER A 246 -0.94 5.39 -43.31
C SER A 246 -0.52 6.32 -42.17
N VAL A 247 -1.15 6.23 -41.00
CA VAL A 247 -0.85 7.02 -39.81
C VAL A 247 -0.40 6.12 -38.67
N PRO A 248 0.48 6.60 -37.76
CA PRO A 248 0.86 5.83 -36.60
C PRO A 248 -0.36 5.60 -35.69
N ASP A 249 -0.30 4.53 -34.90
CA ASP A 249 -1.30 4.19 -33.91
C ASP A 249 -1.42 5.28 -32.83
N ASP A 250 -2.59 5.35 -32.17
CA ASP A 250 -2.90 6.30 -31.09
C ASP A 250 -2.18 5.94 -29.77
N CYS A 251 -0.85 5.96 -29.78
CA CYS A 251 0.02 5.75 -28.63
C CYS A 251 0.74 7.04 -28.23
N ILE A 252 1.33 7.06 -27.03
CA ILE A 252 2.12 8.20 -26.54
C ILE A 252 3.33 8.46 -27.44
N GLY A 253 4.06 7.42 -27.83
CA GLY A 253 5.28 7.53 -28.64
C GLY A 253 6.52 7.94 -27.85
N CYS A 254 7.64 8.12 -28.54
CA CYS A 254 8.89 8.58 -27.90
C CYS A 254 9.76 9.45 -28.82
N PHE A 255 10.67 10.17 -28.19
CA PHE A 255 11.78 10.87 -28.84
C PHE A 255 13.00 9.95 -28.96
N THR A 256 13.77 10.05 -30.04
CA THR A 256 15.02 9.30 -30.19
C THR A 256 16.03 10.08 -31.02
N GLU A 257 17.31 9.86 -30.76
CA GLU A 257 18.44 10.30 -31.61
C GLU A 257 19.04 9.13 -32.40
N ASP A 258 18.54 7.91 -32.17
CA ASP A 258 19.02 6.69 -32.83
C ASP A 258 18.19 6.40 -34.11
N PRO A 259 18.80 6.43 -35.31
CA PRO A 259 18.09 6.13 -36.55
C PRO A 259 17.55 4.69 -36.62
N PHE A 260 18.19 3.73 -35.94
CA PHE A 260 17.69 2.36 -35.88
C PHE A 260 16.37 2.28 -35.11
N VAL A 261 16.28 2.98 -33.97
CA VAL A 261 15.04 3.07 -33.18
C VAL A 261 13.94 3.75 -33.99
N ALA A 262 14.26 4.86 -34.67
CA ALA A 262 13.30 5.56 -35.54
C ALA A 262 12.75 4.63 -36.64
N GLN A 263 13.61 3.83 -37.26
CA GLN A 263 13.21 2.83 -38.26
C GLN A 263 12.33 1.72 -37.67
N MET A 264 12.68 1.17 -36.51
CA MET A 264 11.88 0.15 -35.85
C MET A 264 10.49 0.68 -35.47
N PHE A 265 10.41 1.90 -34.95
CA PHE A 265 9.14 2.48 -34.52
C PHE A 265 8.26 2.87 -35.71
N TRP A 266 8.86 3.35 -36.79
CA TRP A 266 8.16 3.53 -38.06
C TRP A 266 7.59 2.19 -38.57
N ARG A 267 8.38 1.12 -38.55
CA ARG A 267 7.92 -0.24 -38.93
C ARG A 267 6.78 -0.74 -38.03
N ALA A 268 6.82 -0.42 -36.74
CA ALA A 268 5.80 -0.79 -35.76
C ALA A 268 4.52 0.05 -35.86
N CYS A 269 4.54 1.15 -36.63
CA CYS A 269 3.51 2.19 -36.64
C CYS A 269 3.33 2.87 -35.27
N LEU A 270 4.41 3.04 -34.50
CA LEU A 270 4.40 3.83 -33.27
C LEU A 270 4.79 5.28 -33.56
N PRO A 271 4.18 6.29 -32.90
CA PRO A 271 4.62 7.67 -33.02
C PRO A 271 6.07 7.82 -32.55
N CYS A 272 6.90 8.42 -33.39
CA CYS A 272 8.32 8.64 -33.12
C CYS A 272 8.72 10.06 -33.53
N TRP A 273 9.51 10.72 -32.69
CA TRP A 273 10.10 12.03 -32.93
C TRP A 273 11.62 11.89 -33.02
N PHE A 274 12.14 11.87 -34.25
CA PHE A 274 13.54 11.63 -34.52
C PHE A 274 14.32 12.95 -34.51
N ILE A 275 15.19 13.11 -33.52
CA ILE A 275 15.98 14.32 -33.27
C ILE A 275 17.31 14.21 -34.01
N ARG A 276 17.65 15.25 -34.75
CA ARG A 276 18.94 15.34 -35.45
C ARG A 276 19.52 16.76 -35.37
N PRO A 277 20.86 16.90 -35.40
CA PRO A 277 21.48 18.20 -35.61
C PRO A 277 21.01 18.82 -36.92
N LEU A 278 20.71 20.13 -36.95
CA LEU A 278 20.22 20.82 -38.15
C LEU A 278 21.16 20.66 -39.36
N LYS A 279 22.47 20.67 -39.11
CA LYS A 279 23.52 20.42 -40.12
C LYS A 279 23.44 19.05 -40.81
N ALA A 280 22.72 18.09 -40.23
CA ALA A 280 22.54 16.76 -40.82
C ALA A 280 21.39 16.71 -41.83
N PHE A 281 20.58 17.77 -41.95
CA PHE A 281 19.46 17.81 -42.88
C PHE A 281 19.94 17.79 -44.34
N ALA A 282 19.60 16.74 -45.06
CA ALA A 282 20.10 16.45 -46.39
C ALA A 282 18.95 16.18 -47.36
N ASP A 283 18.40 14.98 -47.34
CA ASP A 283 17.46 14.43 -48.30
C ASP A 283 16.08 14.12 -47.69
N GLU A 284 15.87 14.43 -46.40
CA GLU A 284 14.63 14.12 -45.72
C GLU A 284 13.43 14.87 -46.32
N MET A 285 12.35 14.12 -46.57
CA MET A 285 11.09 14.64 -47.07
C MET A 285 10.20 15.09 -45.92
N ILE A 286 9.92 16.40 -45.85
CA ILE A 286 9.09 16.99 -44.81
C ILE A 286 7.82 17.58 -45.44
N TRP A 287 6.66 17.18 -44.93
CA TRP A 287 5.37 17.64 -45.45
C TRP A 287 4.94 18.99 -44.91
N ARG A 288 5.22 19.26 -43.62
CA ARG A 288 4.81 20.49 -42.90
C ARG A 288 5.82 20.83 -41.82
N VAL A 289 6.05 22.12 -41.60
CA VAL A 289 6.72 22.61 -40.40
C VAL A 289 5.65 23.07 -39.41
N VAL A 290 5.76 22.62 -38.17
CA VAL A 290 4.79 22.91 -37.10
C VAL A 290 5.49 23.49 -35.88
N ARG A 291 4.78 24.33 -35.13
CA ARG A 291 5.28 24.80 -33.83
C ARG A 291 5.16 23.66 -32.80
N PRO A 292 6.22 23.35 -32.04
CA PRO A 292 6.10 22.45 -30.89
C PRO A 292 5.11 22.99 -29.88
N PHE A 293 4.18 22.18 -29.40
CA PHE A 293 3.24 22.62 -28.36
C PHE A 293 3.74 22.29 -26.96
N GLU A 294 3.36 23.12 -25.99
CA GLU A 294 3.84 23.01 -24.62
C GLU A 294 3.02 22.01 -23.82
N ALA A 295 3.68 21.32 -22.88
CA ALA A 295 2.99 20.46 -21.93
C ALA A 295 1.95 21.23 -21.09
N ALA A 296 2.20 22.51 -20.79
CA ALA A 296 1.33 23.38 -20.01
C ALA A 296 -0.05 23.62 -20.65
N ASP A 297 -0.16 23.45 -21.97
CA ASP A 297 -1.43 23.59 -22.69
C ASP A 297 -2.39 22.42 -22.41
N PHE A 298 -1.84 21.25 -22.02
CA PHE A 298 -2.59 19.99 -21.93
C PHE A 298 -2.55 19.35 -20.55
N LEU A 299 -1.51 19.62 -19.76
CA LEU A 299 -1.24 18.96 -18.48
C LEU A 299 -1.34 19.94 -17.31
N GLU A 300 -1.68 19.41 -16.13
CA GLU A 300 -1.61 20.18 -14.89
C GLU A 300 -0.15 20.42 -14.50
N MET A 301 0.21 21.68 -14.32
CA MET A 301 1.58 22.09 -14.00
C MET A 301 1.74 22.52 -12.54
N LEU A 302 0.64 22.85 -11.86
CA LEU A 302 0.68 23.33 -10.49
C LEU A 302 0.97 22.19 -9.52
N PRO A 303 1.84 22.41 -8.51
CA PRO A 303 2.19 21.39 -7.52
C PRO A 303 0.98 21.03 -6.64
N ALA A 304 0.89 19.76 -6.25
CA ALA A 304 -0.06 19.29 -5.26
C ALA A 304 0.30 19.82 -3.87
N PRO A 305 -0.67 20.40 -3.12
CA PRO A 305 -0.45 20.76 -1.73
C PRO A 305 -0.07 19.54 -0.87
N GLY A 306 0.95 19.67 -0.04
CA GLY A 306 1.38 18.61 0.90
C GLY A 306 2.30 17.54 0.32
N TYR A 307 2.68 17.64 -0.97
CA TYR A 307 3.64 16.74 -1.60
C TYR A 307 4.95 17.47 -1.88
N ALA A 308 6.04 17.01 -1.25
CA ALA A 308 7.37 17.56 -1.49
C ALA A 308 7.90 17.11 -2.87
N PRO A 309 8.68 17.96 -3.56
CA PRO A 309 9.40 17.55 -4.76
C PRO A 309 10.35 16.37 -4.46
N VAL A 310 10.39 15.40 -5.37
CA VAL A 310 11.32 14.28 -5.31
C VAL A 310 12.57 14.66 -6.08
N PRO A 311 13.78 14.63 -5.46
CA PRO A 311 15.02 14.85 -6.19
C PRO A 311 15.14 13.87 -7.35
N ALA A 312 15.47 14.39 -8.52
CA ALA A 312 15.64 13.59 -9.73
C ALA A 312 17.10 13.57 -10.17
N THR A 313 17.39 12.71 -11.13
CA THR A 313 18.71 12.55 -11.75
C THR A 313 18.58 12.82 -13.24
N ASP A 314 19.66 13.36 -13.79
CA ASP A 314 19.96 13.48 -15.22
C ASP A 314 19.88 12.14 -15.98
N ARG A 315 20.05 11.01 -15.28
CA ARG A 315 19.97 9.68 -15.88
C ARG A 315 18.52 9.23 -16.10
N LEU A 316 18.09 9.21 -17.36
CA LEU A 316 16.74 8.84 -17.79
C LEU A 316 16.23 7.54 -17.15
N GLU A 317 16.99 6.45 -17.20
CA GLU A 317 16.55 5.15 -16.68
C GLU A 317 16.34 5.16 -15.16
N GLN A 318 17.17 5.91 -14.44
CA GLN A 318 17.03 6.09 -13.00
C GLN A 318 15.80 6.97 -12.70
N ARG A 319 15.53 8.00 -13.50
CA ARG A 319 14.30 8.82 -13.40
C ARG A 319 13.04 7.98 -13.64
N LEU A 320 13.01 7.14 -14.67
CA LEU A 320 11.90 6.22 -14.93
C LEU A 320 11.74 5.18 -13.80
N SER A 321 12.85 4.63 -13.31
CA SER A 321 12.86 3.73 -12.15
C SER A 321 12.36 4.41 -10.86
N LEU A 322 12.68 5.69 -10.65
CA LEU A 322 12.16 6.49 -9.54
C LEU A 322 10.64 6.63 -9.63
N LEU A 323 10.08 6.88 -10.81
CA LEU A 323 8.64 6.96 -11.01
C LEU A 323 7.95 5.61 -10.73
N HIS A 324 8.55 4.49 -11.14
CA HIS A 324 8.11 3.14 -10.74
C HIS A 324 8.29 2.85 -9.25
N SER A 325 9.28 3.45 -8.60
CA SER A 325 9.54 3.24 -7.17
C SER A 325 8.58 4.05 -6.30
N CYS A 326 8.31 5.31 -6.68
CA CYS A 326 7.33 6.17 -6.04
C CYS A 326 5.92 5.55 -6.08
N THR A 327 5.64 4.71 -7.07
CA THR A 327 4.38 3.98 -7.24
C THR A 327 4.39 2.58 -6.60
N HIS A 328 5.51 1.85 -6.60
CA HIS A 328 5.51 0.40 -6.30
C HIS A 328 6.37 -0.11 -5.12
N THR A 329 7.38 0.60 -4.61
CA THR A 329 8.44 -0.08 -3.81
C THR A 329 8.34 0.00 -2.30
N THR A 330 7.37 0.71 -1.73
CA THR A 330 7.19 0.70 -0.26
C THR A 330 5.88 0.00 0.10
N PRO A 331 5.88 -0.94 1.06
CA PRO A 331 4.65 -1.43 1.67
C PRO A 331 3.74 -0.24 2.02
N TRP A 332 2.51 -0.28 1.55
CA TRP A 332 1.52 0.76 1.82
C TRP A 332 0.93 0.66 3.22
N TYR A 333 1.26 -0.40 3.94
CA TYR A 333 0.98 -0.56 5.35
C TYR A 333 2.30 -0.56 6.11
N HIS A 334 2.28 -0.03 7.33
CA HIS A 334 3.37 -0.23 8.27
C HIS A 334 3.23 -1.60 8.90
N ASP A 335 4.33 -2.33 9.12
CA ASP A 335 4.30 -3.40 10.11
C ASP A 335 4.12 -2.73 11.49
N PRO A 336 2.91 -2.79 12.08
CA PRO A 336 2.62 -2.05 13.29
C PRO A 336 3.33 -2.68 14.52
N PHE A 337 3.91 -3.87 14.38
CA PHE A 337 4.63 -4.57 15.43
C PHE A 337 6.15 -4.39 15.35
N ALA A 338 6.69 -3.88 14.23
CA ALA A 338 8.13 -3.61 14.08
C ALA A 338 8.67 -2.60 15.10
N ILE A 339 7.84 -1.64 15.53
CA ILE A 339 8.22 -0.57 16.47
C ILE A 339 8.47 -1.14 17.87
N VAL A 340 7.66 -2.11 18.31
CA VAL A 340 7.78 -2.74 19.63
C VAL A 340 9.09 -3.55 19.77
N ALA A 341 9.70 -3.97 18.65
CA ALA A 341 10.98 -4.66 18.63
C ALA A 341 12.20 -3.72 18.69
N ALA A 342 12.05 -2.42 18.36
CA ALA A 342 13.16 -1.46 18.35
C ALA A 342 13.44 -0.86 19.75
N ASP A 343 12.42 -0.70 20.59
CA ASP A 343 12.59 -0.20 21.98
C ASP A 343 13.37 -1.18 22.88
N THR A 344 13.63 -2.40 22.41
CA THR A 344 14.39 -3.42 23.14
C THR A 344 15.90 -3.14 23.22
N THR A 345 16.45 -2.23 22.41
CA THR A 345 17.89 -1.93 22.42
C THR A 345 18.28 -0.64 23.14
N SER A 346 17.33 0.24 23.53
CA SER A 346 17.69 1.58 24.08
C SER A 346 17.31 1.84 25.54
N VAL A 347 16.78 0.87 26.29
CA VAL A 347 16.36 1.10 27.69
C VAL A 347 17.46 0.76 28.71
N ALA A 348 18.60 0.24 28.27
CA ALA A 348 19.82 0.25 29.08
C ALA A 348 20.57 1.57 28.81
N SER A 349 20.36 2.56 29.70
CA SER A 349 21.01 3.88 29.79
C SER A 349 20.13 5.06 29.36
N SER A 350 19.32 5.58 30.29
CA SER A 350 19.03 7.03 30.37
C SER A 350 18.24 7.37 31.64
N SER A 351 18.88 7.21 32.80
CA SER A 351 18.63 8.11 33.92
C SER A 351 19.59 9.29 33.80
N THR A 352 19.13 10.42 33.29
CA THR A 352 19.37 11.79 33.80
C THR A 352 19.20 12.87 32.72
N ALA A 353 18.50 13.92 33.14
CA ALA A 353 18.58 15.34 32.73
C ALA A 353 18.36 15.74 31.27
N SER A 354 17.25 16.46 31.10
CA SER A 354 16.91 17.35 29.99
C SER A 354 17.98 18.41 29.75
N THR A 355 18.34 18.63 28.48
CA THR A 355 18.55 19.98 27.92
C THR A 355 18.40 19.96 26.40
N SER A 356 17.66 20.94 25.90
CA SER A 356 17.33 21.22 24.52
C SER A 356 18.50 21.78 23.71
N SER A 357 18.73 21.29 22.49
CA SER A 357 19.19 22.12 21.37
C SER A 357 19.14 21.38 20.03
N ILE A 358 18.65 22.11 19.03
CA ILE A 358 18.49 21.79 17.62
C ILE A 358 19.86 21.61 16.96
N ALA A 359 20.08 20.52 16.22
CA ALA A 359 21.04 20.47 15.12
C ALA A 359 20.72 19.35 14.12
N THR A 360 20.69 19.76 12.85
CA THR A 360 20.64 19.00 11.59
C THR A 360 21.73 17.92 11.49
N ALA A 361 21.38 16.75 10.94
CA ALA A 361 22.36 15.71 10.59
C ALA A 361 22.28 15.35 9.10
N SER A 362 23.32 15.77 8.36
CA SER A 362 23.78 15.18 7.10
C SER A 362 24.55 13.88 7.39
N GLY A 363 24.62 12.99 6.40
CA GLY A 363 25.10 11.62 6.57
C GLY A 363 26.61 11.44 6.73
N SER A 364 27.02 10.27 7.22
CA SER A 364 27.85 9.30 6.50
C SER A 364 28.34 8.20 7.45
N LEU A 365 28.42 7.00 6.90
CA LEU A 365 28.97 5.75 7.43
C LEU A 365 30.49 5.85 7.64
N ILE A 366 31.03 5.32 8.74
CA ILE A 366 32.33 4.59 8.78
C ILE A 366 32.31 3.57 9.94
N ALA A 367 32.74 2.35 9.63
CA ALA A 367 32.97 1.21 10.52
C ALA A 367 34.24 1.35 11.38
N ARG A 368 34.29 0.69 12.55
CA ARG A 368 35.49 -0.01 13.03
C ARG A 368 35.24 -0.93 14.24
N SER A 369 36.11 -1.92 14.28
CA SER A 369 36.12 -3.21 14.95
C SER A 369 36.87 -3.25 16.29
N ASN A 370 36.51 -4.26 17.10
CA ASN A 370 37.31 -5.05 18.06
C ASN A 370 38.01 -4.35 19.24
N VAL A 371 37.86 -4.90 20.45
CA VAL A 371 38.85 -5.80 21.09
C VAL A 371 38.41 -6.11 22.53
N THR A 372 38.37 -7.40 22.84
CA THR A 372 38.31 -8.02 24.17
C THR A 372 39.64 -7.88 24.92
N GLY A 373 39.59 -7.56 26.21
CA GLY A 373 40.77 -7.56 27.09
C GLY A 373 40.38 -7.77 28.55
N HIS A 374 40.91 -8.84 29.12
CA HIS A 374 40.58 -9.46 30.40
C HIS A 374 41.57 -9.00 31.50
N LEU A 375 41.15 -9.11 32.76
CA LEU A 375 41.93 -9.43 33.97
C LEU A 375 42.57 -8.33 34.86
N VAL A 376 42.12 -8.39 36.14
CA VAL A 376 42.90 -8.52 37.39
C VAL A 376 43.41 -7.25 38.10
N GLY A 377 42.76 -6.94 39.22
CA GLY A 377 43.30 -7.28 40.55
C GLY A 377 44.01 -6.18 41.37
N GLY A 378 43.46 -5.93 42.57
CA GLY A 378 44.27 -5.90 43.80
C GLY A 378 44.48 -4.56 44.51
N SER A 379 43.84 -4.44 45.69
CA SER A 379 44.35 -3.89 46.98
C SER A 379 44.92 -2.46 47.04
N SER A 380 44.81 -1.65 48.11
CA SER A 380 44.20 -1.68 49.45
C SER A 380 44.62 -0.39 50.19
N ARG A 381 43.95 -0.07 51.33
CA ARG A 381 44.30 0.89 52.42
C ARG A 381 43.98 2.39 52.17
N GLY A 382 43.49 3.18 53.12
CA GLY A 382 43.09 3.03 54.54
C GLY A 382 42.37 4.32 54.98
N ARG A 383 41.22 4.23 55.67
CA ARG A 383 40.99 4.39 57.14
C ARG A 383 41.14 5.83 57.69
N HIS A 384 40.01 6.39 58.16
CA HIS A 384 39.72 7.26 59.35
C HIS A 384 38.31 7.85 59.12
N GLY A 385 37.33 7.97 60.00
CA GLY A 385 37.07 7.61 61.40
C GLY A 385 35.69 8.19 61.78
N ALA A 386 34.88 7.39 62.50
CA ALA A 386 33.77 7.69 63.43
C ALA A 386 32.69 8.77 63.15
N GLY A 387 31.42 8.36 63.26
CA GLY A 387 30.28 9.25 63.53
C GLY A 387 28.92 8.60 63.26
N GLY A 388 28.39 7.81 64.21
CA GLY A 388 27.12 7.11 64.07
C GLY A 388 25.88 8.02 64.05
N LYS A 389 24.92 7.72 63.18
CA LYS A 389 23.51 8.17 63.25
C LYS A 389 22.58 7.09 62.70
N GLY A 390 21.52 6.81 63.46
CA GLY A 390 20.57 5.72 63.26
C GLY A 390 19.83 5.75 61.93
N HIS A 391 19.44 4.56 61.47
CA HIS A 391 18.54 4.35 60.34
C HIS A 391 17.14 4.87 60.68
N GLY A 392 16.84 6.11 60.27
CA GLY A 392 15.48 6.60 60.13
C GLY A 392 14.87 6.07 58.84
N ILE A 393 13.81 5.26 58.97
CA ILE A 393 12.98 4.80 57.86
C ILE A 393 12.39 6.04 57.16
N SER A 394 12.56 6.14 55.83
CA SER A 394 11.99 7.22 55.03
C SER A 394 10.47 7.33 55.25
N PRO A 395 9.89 8.53 55.48
CA PRO A 395 8.45 8.75 55.65
C PRO A 395 7.60 8.18 54.51
N TYR A 396 8.21 8.00 53.34
CA TYR A 396 7.58 7.44 52.14
C TYR A 396 7.36 5.91 52.23
N ALA A 397 8.20 5.20 53.01
CA ALA A 397 8.07 3.76 53.23
C ALA A 397 6.96 3.44 54.23
N ALA A 398 6.83 4.24 55.30
CA ALA A 398 5.77 4.11 56.29
C ALA A 398 4.37 4.35 55.69
N ALA A 399 4.20 5.39 54.87
CA ALA A 399 2.93 5.68 54.19
C ALA A 399 2.52 4.61 53.15
N ARG A 400 3.50 3.91 52.54
CA ARG A 400 3.26 2.79 51.62
C ARG A 400 2.84 1.53 52.36
N GLN A 401 3.35 1.34 53.58
CA GLN A 401 3.00 0.23 54.46
C GLN A 401 1.61 0.43 55.08
N GLU A 402 1.29 1.63 55.56
CA GLU A 402 -0.08 1.98 55.99
C GLU A 402 -1.10 1.83 54.85
N ARG A 403 -0.77 2.19 53.61
CA ARG A 403 -1.65 1.94 52.45
C ARG A 403 -1.84 0.46 52.12
N ARG A 404 -0.84 -0.39 52.40
CA ARG A 404 -0.92 -1.85 52.23
C ARG A 404 -1.77 -2.46 53.35
N GLU A 405 -1.57 -2.02 54.58
CA GLU A 405 -2.32 -2.46 55.76
C GLU A 405 -3.79 -2.00 55.69
N ALA A 406 -4.06 -0.78 55.22
CA ALA A 406 -5.42 -0.29 54.96
C ALA A 406 -6.12 -1.00 53.78
N LYS A 407 -5.36 -1.54 52.82
CA LYS A 407 -5.89 -2.41 51.76
C LYS A 407 -6.14 -3.84 52.24
N ALA A 408 -5.37 -4.32 53.21
CA ALA A 408 -5.54 -5.63 53.83
C ALA A 408 -6.68 -5.64 54.88
N ALA A 409 -6.95 -4.49 55.52
CA ALA A 409 -8.05 -4.30 56.47
C ALA A 409 -9.43 -4.18 55.80
N LYS A 410 -9.50 -3.86 54.50
CA LYS A 410 -10.70 -4.08 53.69
C LYS A 410 -10.71 -5.56 53.31
N GLY A 411 -11.56 -6.34 53.97
CA GLY A 411 -11.76 -7.76 53.68
C GLY A 411 -11.95 -8.04 52.18
N PRO A 412 -11.78 -9.30 51.75
CA PRO A 412 -11.79 -9.66 50.34
C PRO A 412 -13.04 -9.08 49.67
N ASN A 413 -12.82 -8.27 48.62
CA ASN A 413 -13.89 -7.81 47.75
C ASN A 413 -14.75 -9.03 47.37
N PRO A 414 -16.10 -8.95 47.42
CA PRO A 414 -16.95 -10.06 47.01
C PRO A 414 -16.50 -10.53 45.63
N ALA A 415 -16.23 -11.83 45.53
CA ALA A 415 -15.50 -12.51 44.46
C ALA A 415 -15.58 -11.75 43.13
N ALA A 416 -14.48 -11.09 42.76
CA ALA A 416 -14.36 -10.56 41.41
C ALA A 416 -14.57 -11.73 40.46
N LYS A 417 -15.56 -11.61 39.55
CA LYS A 417 -15.84 -12.64 38.54
C LYS A 417 -14.50 -13.10 37.92
N PRO A 418 -14.27 -14.41 37.75
CA PRO A 418 -13.04 -14.89 37.14
C PRO A 418 -12.84 -14.19 35.79
N ALA A 419 -11.63 -13.68 35.56
CA ALA A 419 -11.31 -13.02 34.31
C ALA A 419 -11.52 -14.00 33.14
N ARG A 420 -12.02 -13.49 32.01
CA ARG A 420 -12.23 -14.29 30.80
C ARG A 420 -10.92 -14.98 30.40
N ASP A 421 -10.99 -16.28 30.17
CA ASP A 421 -9.90 -17.03 29.56
C ASP A 421 -9.72 -16.54 28.11
N LYS A 422 -8.56 -15.94 27.80
CA LYS A 422 -8.24 -15.44 26.45
C LYS A 422 -7.83 -16.56 25.49
N PHE A 423 -7.56 -17.77 26.00
CA PHE A 423 -7.17 -18.93 25.20
C PHE A 423 -8.37 -19.78 24.76
N LYS A 424 -9.59 -19.31 25.08
CA LYS A 424 -10.85 -19.90 24.63
C LYS A 424 -11.69 -18.86 23.88
N PRO A 425 -12.38 -19.26 22.79
CA PRO A 425 -13.31 -18.36 22.10
C PRO A 425 -14.41 -17.84 23.03
N LEU A 426 -14.90 -16.63 22.73
CA LEU A 426 -16.04 -16.07 23.42
C LEU A 426 -17.34 -16.62 22.83
N GLU A 427 -18.13 -17.32 23.63
CA GLU A 427 -19.46 -17.78 23.24
C GLU A 427 -20.48 -16.65 23.38
N ARG A 428 -20.80 -15.96 22.29
CA ARG A 428 -21.90 -15.00 22.20
C ARG A 428 -22.53 -15.04 20.81
N PHE A 429 -23.82 -14.69 20.74
CA PHE A 429 -24.56 -14.73 19.49
C PHE A 429 -24.00 -13.76 18.44
N GLU A 430 -23.44 -12.61 18.83
CA GLU A 430 -22.81 -11.64 17.90
C GLU A 430 -21.37 -12.00 17.52
N MET A 431 -20.77 -13.03 18.15
CA MET A 431 -19.43 -13.49 17.81
C MET A 431 -19.50 -14.36 16.55
N PRO A 432 -18.63 -14.14 15.54
CA PRO A 432 -18.49 -15.05 14.41
C PRO A 432 -18.05 -16.45 14.84
N THR A 433 -18.33 -17.45 14.01
CA THR A 433 -18.00 -18.85 14.33
C THR A 433 -16.49 -19.07 14.20
N SER A 434 -15.85 -19.53 15.28
CA SER A 434 -14.43 -19.90 15.24
C SER A 434 -14.22 -21.25 14.55
N ILE A 435 -13.12 -21.39 13.82
CA ILE A 435 -12.83 -22.64 13.09
C ILE A 435 -12.23 -23.66 14.08
N THR A 436 -12.77 -24.89 14.09
CA THR A 436 -12.52 -25.88 15.16
C THR A 436 -11.03 -26.22 15.38
N PRO A 437 -10.22 -26.61 14.36
CA PRO A 437 -8.79 -26.87 14.57
C PRO A 437 -8.01 -25.70 15.19
N TRP A 438 -8.40 -24.46 14.88
CA TRP A 438 -7.76 -23.26 15.43
C TRP A 438 -8.18 -22.99 16.87
N THR A 439 -9.43 -23.30 17.22
CA THR A 439 -9.93 -23.24 18.60
C THR A 439 -9.24 -24.30 19.47
N GLU A 440 -9.13 -25.53 18.97
CA GLU A 440 -8.41 -26.62 19.65
C GLU A 440 -6.94 -26.24 19.87
N ALA A 441 -6.28 -25.69 18.84
CA ALA A 441 -4.90 -25.22 18.93
C ALA A 441 -4.70 -24.12 19.98
N LEU A 442 -5.59 -23.12 20.03
CA LEU A 442 -5.51 -22.02 20.98
C LEU A 442 -5.66 -22.48 22.43
N ALA A 443 -6.59 -23.43 22.67
CA ALA A 443 -6.82 -23.99 24.01
C ALA A 443 -5.69 -24.92 24.48
N ALA A 444 -4.92 -25.49 23.55
CA ALA A 444 -3.82 -26.42 23.82
C ALA A 444 -2.45 -25.75 23.95
N ILE A 445 -2.36 -24.41 23.92
CA ILE A 445 -1.09 -23.68 24.05
C ILE A 445 -0.41 -24.05 25.36
N ASP A 446 0.87 -24.41 25.27
CA ASP A 446 1.71 -24.61 26.44
C ASP A 446 2.14 -23.24 27.00
N GLN A 447 1.56 -22.90 28.15
CA GLN A 447 1.86 -21.68 28.89
C GLN A 447 2.95 -21.88 29.96
N ALA A 448 3.44 -23.10 30.16
CA ALA A 448 4.49 -23.39 31.14
C ALA A 448 5.84 -22.77 30.73
N THR A 449 6.06 -22.61 29.43
CA THR A 449 7.23 -21.90 28.90
C THR A 449 6.93 -20.40 28.84
N PRO A 450 7.67 -19.55 29.61
CA PRO A 450 7.42 -18.12 29.59
C PRO A 450 7.76 -17.55 28.21
N PRO A 451 6.96 -16.61 27.68
CA PRO A 451 7.21 -16.05 26.37
C PRO A 451 8.54 -15.30 26.34
N ALA A 452 9.21 -15.28 25.18
CA ALA A 452 10.53 -14.66 25.00
C ALA A 452 10.55 -13.16 25.36
N CYS A 453 9.37 -12.53 25.41
CA CYS A 453 9.19 -11.15 25.79
C CYS A 453 9.07 -10.89 27.31
N GLY A 454 9.07 -11.94 28.14
CA GLY A 454 8.89 -11.90 29.59
C GLY A 454 7.41 -11.76 30.02
N PRO A 455 7.04 -12.24 31.22
CA PRO A 455 5.64 -12.26 31.69
C PRO A 455 5.07 -10.86 31.97
N ASP A 456 5.93 -9.87 32.24
CA ASP A 456 5.53 -8.50 32.62
C ASP A 456 5.34 -7.56 31.41
N ARG A 457 5.50 -8.04 30.17
CA ARG A 457 5.40 -7.17 29.00
C ARG A 457 3.94 -6.85 28.67
N PRO A 458 3.60 -5.58 28.37
CA PRO A 458 2.25 -5.23 27.97
C PRO A 458 1.83 -5.97 26.70
N GLN A 459 0.61 -6.54 26.72
CA GLN A 459 0.00 -7.18 25.57
C GLN A 459 -0.59 -6.13 24.62
N TYR A 460 0.04 -5.99 23.46
CA TYR A 460 -0.25 -4.96 22.47
C TYR A 460 -1.14 -5.47 21.33
N TYR A 461 -2.06 -4.62 20.90
CA TYR A 461 -3.00 -4.85 19.82
C TYR A 461 -3.13 -3.60 18.94
N VAL A 462 -3.05 -3.80 17.63
CA VAL A 462 -3.11 -2.70 16.63
C VAL A 462 -4.54 -2.23 16.39
N LEU A 463 -5.47 -3.17 16.52
CA LEU A 463 -6.91 -2.98 16.52
C LEU A 463 -7.48 -3.51 17.84
N PRO A 464 -8.68 -3.09 18.27
CA PRO A 464 -9.32 -3.69 19.44
C PRO A 464 -9.46 -5.21 19.28
N GLU A 465 -9.24 -5.96 20.36
CA GLU A 465 -9.55 -7.40 20.36
C GLU A 465 -11.06 -7.61 20.10
N PRO A 466 -11.48 -8.50 19.18
CA PRO A 466 -12.90 -8.72 18.88
C PRO A 466 -13.74 -9.03 20.13
N ALA A 467 -13.23 -9.90 21.00
CA ALA A 467 -13.90 -10.29 22.22
C ALA A 467 -13.93 -9.15 23.28
N LEU A 468 -13.09 -8.12 23.19
CA LEU A 468 -13.17 -6.94 24.06
C LEU A 468 -14.50 -6.21 23.89
N ILE A 469 -14.98 -6.09 22.65
CA ILE A 469 -16.22 -5.40 22.28
C ILE A 469 -17.43 -6.14 22.86
N LEU A 470 -17.40 -7.47 22.81
CA LEU A 470 -18.54 -8.31 23.17
C LEU A 470 -18.48 -8.88 24.59
N SER A 471 -17.35 -8.80 25.31
CA SER A 471 -17.21 -9.51 26.60
C SER A 471 -18.17 -9.09 27.72
N SER A 472 -18.72 -7.88 27.68
CA SER A 472 -19.58 -7.33 28.74
C SER A 472 -20.92 -8.07 28.86
N ASP A 473 -21.32 -8.43 30.09
CA ASP A 473 -22.68 -8.94 30.36
C ASP A 473 -23.74 -7.84 30.27
N ASP A 474 -23.35 -6.58 30.50
CA ASP A 474 -24.21 -5.42 30.30
C ASP A 474 -24.38 -5.15 28.80
N GLU A 475 -25.60 -5.36 28.30
CA GLU A 475 -26.01 -5.17 26.92
C GLU A 475 -25.85 -3.72 26.45
N SER A 476 -26.14 -2.73 27.30
CA SER A 476 -26.01 -1.31 26.96
C SER A 476 -24.54 -0.94 26.77
N ARG A 477 -23.65 -1.48 27.62
CA ARG A 477 -22.20 -1.34 27.42
C ARG A 477 -21.74 -2.03 26.14
N ARG A 478 -22.26 -3.22 25.84
CA ARG A 478 -21.93 -3.97 24.61
C ARG A 478 -22.30 -3.18 23.35
N ARG A 479 -23.54 -2.68 23.30
CA ARG A 479 -24.04 -1.82 22.21
C ARG A 479 -23.20 -0.56 22.04
N LEU A 480 -22.82 0.08 23.14
CA LEU A 480 -21.93 1.25 23.13
C LEU A 480 -20.56 0.94 22.50
N LEU A 481 -19.88 -0.13 22.96
CA LEU A 481 -18.56 -0.51 22.45
C LEU A 481 -18.60 -0.83 20.95
N LEU A 482 -19.64 -1.55 20.53
CA LEU A 482 -19.84 -1.94 19.13
C LEU A 482 -20.12 -0.72 18.25
N HIS A 483 -20.98 0.20 18.71
CA HIS A 483 -21.26 1.44 18.01
C HIS A 483 -20.02 2.34 17.89
N HIS A 484 -19.26 2.50 18.98
CA HIS A 484 -18.00 3.25 18.95
C HIS A 484 -16.96 2.60 18.03
N TYR A 485 -16.87 1.26 17.99
CA TYR A 485 -16.03 0.60 17.00
C TYR A 485 -16.51 0.92 15.57
N CYS A 486 -17.81 0.84 15.30
CA CYS A 486 -18.39 1.19 14.00
C CYS A 486 -18.03 2.63 13.59
N MET A 487 -18.09 3.59 14.52
CA MET A 487 -17.69 4.97 14.29
C MET A 487 -16.18 5.13 13.99
N LEU A 488 -15.31 4.35 14.66
CA LEU A 488 -13.85 4.39 14.43
C LEU A 488 -13.40 3.54 13.25
N ARG A 489 -14.25 2.68 12.71
CA ARG A 489 -13.89 1.65 11.73
C ARG A 489 -13.05 2.21 10.59
N ASP A 490 -13.55 3.23 9.90
CA ASP A 490 -12.86 3.84 8.76
C ASP A 490 -11.57 4.55 9.20
N ALA A 491 -11.55 5.18 10.38
CA ALA A 491 -10.36 5.80 10.96
C ALA A 491 -9.26 4.76 11.19
N LEU A 492 -9.63 3.60 11.74
CA LEU A 492 -8.70 2.50 12.01
C LEU A 492 -8.19 1.84 10.73
N MET A 493 -9.04 1.70 9.71
CA MET A 493 -8.59 1.27 8.37
C MET A 493 -7.62 2.25 7.75
N PHE A 494 -7.94 3.56 7.78
CA PHE A 494 -7.06 4.61 7.30
C PHE A 494 -5.72 4.60 8.04
N ARG A 495 -5.74 4.45 9.36
CA ARG A 495 -4.54 4.35 10.21
C ARG A 495 -3.61 3.21 9.83
N LEU A 496 -4.14 2.10 9.33
CA LEU A 496 -3.36 0.93 8.89
C LEU A 496 -2.78 1.09 7.48
N THR A 497 -3.34 2.01 6.69
CA THR A 497 -3.08 2.13 5.25
C THR A 497 -2.39 3.45 4.86
N ASP A 498 -2.43 4.47 5.71
CA ASP A 498 -1.79 5.75 5.44
C ASP A 498 -0.37 5.78 6.00
N ARG A 499 0.62 6.04 5.11
CA ARG A 499 2.04 6.08 5.47
C ARG A 499 2.40 7.23 6.41
N SER A 500 1.65 8.33 6.40
CA SER A 500 1.90 9.47 7.30
C SER A 500 1.54 9.14 8.75
N VAL A 501 0.69 8.13 8.96
CA VAL A 501 0.30 7.65 10.27
C VAL A 501 1.15 6.45 10.63
N ARG A 502 1.84 6.48 11.78
CA ARG A 502 2.54 5.32 12.31
C ARG A 502 1.62 4.58 13.29
N PRO A 503 1.04 3.43 12.92
CA PRO A 503 0.13 2.69 13.79
C PRO A 503 0.90 2.04 14.94
N GLN A 504 1.06 2.74 16.06
CA GLN A 504 1.57 2.11 17.28
C GLN A 504 0.46 1.29 17.96
N PRO A 505 0.75 0.08 18.47
CA PRO A 505 -0.30 -0.73 19.07
C PRO A 505 -0.65 -0.23 20.48
N LEU A 506 -1.88 -0.49 20.90
CA LEU A 506 -2.38 -0.14 22.24
C LEU A 506 -2.61 -1.40 23.08
N THR A 507 -2.58 -1.26 24.39
CA THR A 507 -2.96 -2.34 25.31
C THR A 507 -4.48 -2.59 25.29
N THR A 508 -4.91 -3.78 25.73
CA THR A 508 -6.35 -4.09 25.88
C THR A 508 -7.10 -3.05 26.73
N GLN A 509 -6.45 -2.52 27.78
CA GLN A 509 -7.06 -1.52 28.65
C GLN A 509 -7.16 -0.15 27.99
N GLU A 510 -6.17 0.25 27.17
CA GLU A 510 -6.24 1.50 26.38
C GLU A 510 -7.36 1.44 25.34
N TRP A 511 -7.47 0.34 24.59
CA TRP A 511 -8.60 0.14 23.68
C TRP A 511 -9.95 0.21 24.40
N ARG A 512 -10.05 -0.39 25.59
CA ARG A 512 -11.25 -0.31 26.42
C ARG A 512 -11.56 1.13 26.82
N ASP A 513 -10.56 1.90 27.21
CA ASP A 513 -10.75 3.28 27.66
C ASP A 513 -11.13 4.21 26.50
N VAL A 514 -10.58 3.99 25.29
CA VAL A 514 -11.00 4.66 24.04
C VAL A 514 -12.47 4.35 23.75
N LEU A 515 -12.82 3.07 23.62
CA LEU A 515 -14.17 2.65 23.24
C LEU A 515 -15.24 2.95 24.30
N GLN A 516 -14.87 3.19 25.56
CA GLN A 516 -15.80 3.63 26.61
C GLN A 516 -15.88 5.16 26.74
N GLY A 517 -15.12 5.92 25.94
CA GLY A 517 -15.05 7.38 26.06
C GLY A 517 -14.41 7.86 27.37
N LYS A 518 -13.63 7.01 28.06
CA LYS A 518 -13.05 7.35 29.37
C LYS A 518 -11.90 8.33 29.28
N LEU A 519 -11.21 8.37 28.14
CA LEU A 519 -10.08 9.26 27.90
C LEU A 519 -10.47 10.73 27.79
N VAL A 520 -11.76 11.04 27.61
CA VAL A 520 -12.29 12.42 27.59
C VAL A 520 -12.31 13.04 28.99
N LYS A 521 -12.35 12.21 30.05
CA LYS A 521 -12.36 12.69 31.43
C LYS A 521 -10.93 13.04 31.85
N GLN A 522 -10.57 14.31 31.74
CA GLN A 522 -9.26 14.81 32.19
C GLN A 522 -9.07 14.46 33.67
N GLY A 523 -8.00 13.72 33.97
CA GLY A 523 -7.55 13.51 35.34
C GLY A 523 -7.04 14.83 35.94
N LYS A 524 -6.61 14.81 37.21
CA LYS A 524 -5.88 15.96 37.76
C LYS A 524 -4.65 16.26 36.89
N HIS A 525 -4.37 17.54 36.68
CA HIS A 525 -3.20 18.00 35.92
C HIS A 525 -1.91 17.37 36.49
N GLY A 526 -1.05 16.82 35.62
CA GLY A 526 0.17 16.08 35.96
C GLY A 526 -0.06 14.64 36.41
N SER A 527 -1.29 14.10 36.33
CA SER A 527 -1.55 12.71 36.70
C SER A 527 -1.13 11.72 35.61
N ARG A 528 -0.75 10.50 36.01
CA ARG A 528 -0.47 9.39 35.07
C ARG A 528 -1.65 9.10 34.13
N ALA A 529 -2.87 9.37 34.57
CA ALA A 529 -4.08 9.16 33.77
C ALA A 529 -4.21 10.22 32.65
N GLU A 530 -3.86 11.48 32.93
CA GLU A 530 -3.80 12.54 31.93
C GLU A 530 -2.71 12.27 30.90
N THR A 531 -1.49 11.95 31.34
CA THR A 531 -0.38 11.59 30.43
C THR A 531 -0.75 10.43 29.50
N ARG A 532 -1.36 9.36 30.05
CA ARG A 532 -1.82 8.22 29.26
C ARG A 532 -2.91 8.60 28.25
N SER A 533 -3.85 9.44 28.65
CA SER A 533 -4.92 9.90 27.75
C SER A 533 -4.35 10.75 26.62
N PHE A 534 -3.40 11.64 26.92
CA PHE A 534 -2.69 12.43 25.93
C PHE A 534 -1.93 11.57 24.91
N ILE A 535 -1.17 10.56 25.37
CA ILE A 535 -0.42 9.65 24.49
C ILE A 535 -1.39 8.89 23.57
N VAL A 536 -2.46 8.31 24.11
CA VAL A 536 -3.42 7.55 23.29
C VAL A 536 -4.14 8.46 22.30
N GLU A 537 -4.51 9.69 22.71
CA GLU A 537 -5.12 10.66 21.81
C GLU A 537 -4.17 11.06 20.69
N ASP A 538 -2.90 11.35 21.00
CA ASP A 538 -1.87 11.71 20.00
C ASP A 538 -1.67 10.60 18.96
N LEU A 539 -1.68 9.33 19.39
CA LEU A 539 -1.56 8.16 18.52
C LEU A 539 -2.76 7.93 17.59
N LEU A 540 -3.94 8.41 17.97
CA LEU A 540 -5.18 8.27 17.19
C LEU A 540 -5.55 9.55 16.42
N ARG A 541 -5.04 10.71 16.84
CA ARG A 541 -5.40 12.04 16.33
C ARG A 541 -5.29 12.15 14.81
N PRO A 542 -4.22 11.70 14.12
CA PRO A 542 -4.14 11.81 12.66
C PRO A 542 -5.30 11.09 11.95
N ALA A 543 -5.69 9.92 12.46
CA ALA A 543 -6.79 9.14 11.90
C ALA A 543 -8.17 9.75 12.22
N LEU A 544 -8.34 10.30 13.42
CA LEU A 544 -9.55 11.03 13.82
C LEU A 544 -9.75 12.30 13.00
N GLN A 545 -8.69 13.09 12.81
CA GLN A 545 -8.73 14.31 12.00
C GLN A 545 -9.03 14.01 10.54
N ALA A 546 -8.48 12.93 9.99
CA ALA A 546 -8.81 12.47 8.64
C ALA A 546 -10.30 12.10 8.51
N CYS A 547 -10.95 11.71 9.61
CA CYS A 547 -12.40 11.48 9.66
C CYS A 547 -13.23 12.74 9.87
N GLY A 548 -12.62 13.91 10.09
CA GLY A 548 -13.32 15.13 10.49
C GLY A 548 -13.70 15.17 11.97
N ILE A 549 -12.97 14.43 12.83
CA ILE A 549 -13.12 14.44 14.29
C ILE A 549 -11.88 15.15 14.87
N ASP A 550 -12.05 16.25 15.59
CA ASP A 550 -10.92 17.06 16.10
C ASP A 550 -10.12 16.33 17.19
N GLY A 551 -10.79 15.49 17.98
CA GLY A 551 -10.15 14.63 18.97
C GLY A 551 -11.13 13.69 19.65
N LEU A 552 -10.63 12.91 20.62
CA LEU A 552 -11.44 11.93 21.35
C LEU A 552 -12.60 12.55 22.13
N LYS A 553 -12.57 13.86 22.40
CA LYS A 553 -13.66 14.60 23.07
C LYS A 553 -14.96 14.66 22.25
N ASP A 554 -14.85 14.63 20.92
CA ASP A 554 -15.98 14.74 19.98
C ASP A 554 -16.49 13.36 19.55
N PHE A 555 -15.94 12.29 20.13
CA PHE A 555 -16.14 10.91 19.74
C PHE A 555 -17.21 10.14 20.55
N PRO A 556 -17.30 10.21 21.90
CA PRO A 556 -18.22 9.35 22.63
C PRO A 556 -19.66 9.84 22.52
N VAL A 557 -20.53 8.96 22.03
CA VAL A 557 -21.98 9.13 22.10
C VAL A 557 -22.46 8.70 23.48
N ALA A 558 -23.44 9.41 24.03
CA ALA A 558 -24.05 9.02 25.29
C ALA A 558 -24.72 7.64 25.14
N PRO A 559 -24.65 6.73 26.13
CA PRO A 559 -25.18 5.36 25.99
C PRO A 559 -26.66 5.28 25.60
N ASN A 560 -27.44 6.29 25.94
CA ASN A 560 -28.87 6.43 25.61
C ASN A 560 -29.12 6.93 24.17
N ALA A 561 -28.11 7.44 23.48
CA ALA A 561 -28.18 7.90 22.09
C ALA A 561 -27.59 6.88 21.10
N VAL A 562 -27.19 5.69 21.58
CA VAL A 562 -26.68 4.61 20.73
C VAL A 562 -27.85 3.98 19.94
N PRO A 563 -27.81 3.99 18.60
CA PRO A 563 -28.83 3.38 17.77
C PRO A 563 -28.82 1.85 17.90
N THR A 564 -29.98 1.23 17.72
CA THR A 564 -30.09 -0.24 17.65
C THR A 564 -29.35 -0.75 16.42
N MET A 565 -28.57 -1.82 16.60
CA MET A 565 -27.78 -2.44 15.54
C MET A 565 -28.32 -3.83 15.22
N ASN A 566 -28.46 -4.15 13.92
CA ASN A 566 -28.77 -5.51 13.48
C ASN A 566 -27.64 -6.47 13.90
N VAL A 567 -28.02 -7.64 14.42
CA VAL A 567 -27.09 -8.68 14.83
C VAL A 567 -26.21 -9.23 13.70
N HIS A 568 -26.71 -9.32 12.48
CA HIS A 568 -25.92 -9.74 11.32
C HIS A 568 -24.85 -8.70 10.99
N PHE A 569 -25.21 -7.43 11.03
CA PHE A 569 -24.25 -6.33 10.88
C PHE A 569 -23.22 -6.30 12.03
N ALA A 570 -23.65 -6.57 13.26
CA ALA A 570 -22.74 -6.72 14.40
C ALA A 570 -21.72 -7.86 14.17
N LYS A 571 -22.19 -9.02 13.71
CA LYS A 571 -21.33 -10.17 13.36
C LYS A 571 -20.34 -9.81 12.26
N GLU A 572 -20.80 -9.15 11.21
CA GLU A 572 -19.96 -8.70 10.09
C GLU A 572 -18.85 -7.76 10.55
N LEU A 573 -19.17 -6.76 11.39
CA LEU A 573 -18.19 -5.84 11.96
C LEU A 573 -17.14 -6.58 12.80
N VAL A 574 -17.58 -7.52 13.64
CA VAL A 574 -16.68 -8.28 14.52
C VAL A 574 -15.83 -9.27 13.71
N TRP A 575 -16.38 -9.86 12.64
CA TRP A 575 -15.65 -10.72 11.72
C TRP A 575 -14.57 -9.94 10.99
N GLU A 576 -14.89 -8.79 10.41
CA GLU A 576 -13.90 -7.96 9.72
C GLU A 576 -12.77 -7.54 10.66
N LEU A 577 -13.10 -7.15 11.90
CA LEU A 577 -12.12 -6.84 12.93
C LEU A 577 -11.20 -8.02 13.23
N ALA A 578 -11.78 -9.22 13.40
CA ALA A 578 -11.04 -10.45 13.69
C ALA A 578 -10.12 -10.82 12.52
N GLU A 579 -10.65 -10.82 11.30
CA GLU A 579 -9.93 -11.19 10.09
C GLU A 579 -8.80 -10.21 9.78
N MET A 580 -9.05 -8.89 9.84
CA MET A 580 -7.99 -7.87 9.72
C MET A 580 -6.91 -8.10 10.78
N SER A 581 -7.29 -8.29 12.03
CA SER A 581 -6.31 -8.50 13.10
C SER A 581 -5.48 -9.76 12.90
N PHE A 582 -6.11 -10.87 12.49
CA PHE A 582 -5.44 -12.13 12.18
C PHE A 582 -4.41 -11.98 11.04
N ARG A 583 -4.78 -11.32 9.93
CA ARG A 583 -3.87 -11.09 8.80
C ARG A 583 -2.65 -10.26 9.19
N PHE A 584 -2.83 -9.19 9.97
CA PHE A 584 -1.71 -8.39 10.49
C PHE A 584 -0.86 -9.15 11.52
N GLU A 585 -1.48 -9.97 12.38
CA GLU A 585 -0.77 -10.80 13.35
C GLU A 585 0.08 -11.88 12.66
N PHE A 586 -0.43 -12.51 11.61
CA PHE A 586 0.35 -13.48 10.83
C PHE A 586 1.53 -12.83 10.11
N LEU A 587 1.33 -11.68 9.48
CA LEU A 587 2.41 -10.90 8.86
C LEU A 587 3.53 -10.54 9.84
N ALA A 588 3.14 -10.07 11.03
CA ALA A 588 4.07 -9.69 12.07
C ALA A 588 4.82 -10.90 12.65
N LEU A 589 4.10 -12.01 12.84
CA LEU A 589 4.69 -13.26 13.29
C LEU A 589 5.69 -13.77 12.27
N ASP A 590 5.32 -13.86 11.00
CA ASP A 590 6.20 -14.32 9.94
C ASP A 590 7.45 -13.45 9.84
N SER A 591 7.30 -12.12 9.86
CA SER A 591 8.45 -11.22 9.77
C SER A 591 9.40 -11.37 10.95
N ARG A 592 8.85 -11.56 12.16
CA ARG A 592 9.65 -11.73 13.37
C ARG A 592 10.31 -13.11 13.46
N ALA A 593 9.59 -14.17 13.09
CA ALA A 593 10.06 -15.55 13.16
C ALA A 593 11.08 -15.87 12.06
N SER A 594 10.86 -15.37 10.84
CA SER A 594 11.78 -15.61 9.71
C SER A 594 12.90 -14.57 9.59
N GLN A 595 12.76 -13.41 10.25
CA GLN A 595 13.62 -12.24 10.06
C GLN A 595 13.61 -11.70 8.61
N ARG A 596 12.59 -12.04 7.82
CA ARG A 596 12.42 -11.61 6.42
C ARG A 596 11.21 -10.67 6.31
N LYS A 597 11.21 -9.82 5.29
CA LYS A 597 10.04 -9.01 4.92
C LYS A 597 9.45 -9.56 3.62
N ARG A 598 8.44 -10.41 3.75
CA ARG A 598 7.78 -11.10 2.62
C ARG A 598 6.25 -10.92 2.63
N PRO A 599 5.78 -9.67 2.58
CA PRO A 599 4.37 -9.33 2.74
C PRO A 599 3.47 -9.95 1.65
N ASP A 600 3.97 -10.05 0.43
CA ASP A 600 3.22 -10.57 -0.71
C ASP A 600 3.06 -12.09 -0.66
N GLU A 601 4.01 -12.81 -0.06
CA GLU A 601 3.88 -14.24 0.18
C GLU A 601 2.86 -14.54 1.29
N CYS A 602 2.87 -13.73 2.35
CA CYS A 602 1.90 -13.84 3.44
C CYS A 602 0.46 -13.60 2.95
N ARG A 603 0.24 -12.63 2.05
CA ARG A 603 -1.10 -12.35 1.48
C ARG A 603 -1.72 -13.56 0.78
N LYS A 604 -0.90 -14.35 0.07
CA LYS A 604 -1.34 -15.56 -0.62
C LYS A 604 -1.86 -16.67 0.32
N CYS A 605 -1.68 -16.50 1.64
CA CYS A 605 -2.21 -17.39 2.66
C CYS A 605 -3.67 -17.08 3.05
N PHE A 606 -4.28 -16.04 2.47
CA PHE A 606 -5.67 -15.64 2.76
C PHE A 606 -6.50 -15.61 1.48
N ALA A 607 -7.83 -15.69 1.62
CA ALA A 607 -8.72 -15.41 0.51
C ALA A 607 -8.71 -13.90 0.20
N GLY A 608 -8.76 -13.55 -1.10
CA GLY A 608 -8.53 -12.17 -1.56
C GLY A 608 -7.05 -11.77 -1.48
N ASP A 609 -6.69 -10.58 -1.97
CA ASP A 609 -5.30 -10.10 -1.90
C ASP A 609 -5.10 -9.01 -0.80
N GLY A 610 -6.19 -8.59 -0.14
CA GLY A 610 -6.25 -7.43 0.75
C GLY A 610 -5.92 -7.72 2.22
N LEU A 611 -5.41 -6.70 2.94
CA LEU A 611 -5.19 -6.76 4.40
C LEU A 611 -6.22 -5.95 5.21
N VAL A 612 -6.93 -5.04 4.55
CA VAL A 612 -7.88 -4.07 5.12
C VAL A 612 -9.01 -3.86 4.12
N GLY A 613 -10.22 -3.55 4.59
CA GLY A 613 -11.37 -3.27 3.71
C GLY A 613 -11.85 -4.51 2.97
N LEU A 614 -12.00 -5.60 3.73
CA LEU A 614 -12.23 -6.95 3.22
C LEU A 614 -13.61 -7.10 2.58
N ASP A 615 -13.73 -7.99 1.59
CA ASP A 615 -15.02 -8.37 1.04
C ASP A 615 -15.67 -9.41 1.97
N PHE A 616 -16.89 -9.17 2.44
CA PHE A 616 -17.57 -10.11 3.35
C PHE A 616 -17.73 -11.50 2.74
N ARG A 617 -17.72 -11.64 1.40
CA ARG A 617 -17.71 -12.94 0.70
C ARG A 617 -16.46 -13.78 0.97
N GLU A 618 -15.39 -13.17 1.47
CA GLU A 618 -14.20 -13.89 1.93
C GLU A 618 -14.44 -14.65 3.24
N SER A 619 -15.49 -14.32 4.01
CA SER A 619 -15.79 -14.94 5.30
C SER A 619 -16.12 -16.43 5.25
N GLN A 620 -16.37 -16.96 4.05
CA GLN A 620 -16.65 -18.38 3.80
C GLN A 620 -15.64 -18.99 2.80
N ARG A 621 -14.50 -18.33 2.58
CA ARG A 621 -13.43 -18.78 1.68
C ARG A 621 -12.13 -18.88 2.46
N GLY A 622 -11.05 -19.34 1.82
CA GLY A 622 -9.76 -19.37 2.49
C GLY A 622 -9.72 -20.40 3.59
N LEU A 623 -9.12 -20.03 4.73
CA LEU A 623 -9.14 -20.83 5.95
C LEU A 623 -10.56 -20.99 6.51
N ALA A 624 -11.49 -20.11 6.17
CA ALA A 624 -12.88 -20.15 6.62
C ALA A 624 -13.81 -21.00 5.73
N ALA A 625 -13.31 -21.59 4.64
CA ALA A 625 -14.11 -22.44 3.75
C ALA A 625 -14.77 -23.61 4.48
N LEU A 626 -15.95 -24.06 4.05
CA LEU A 626 -16.60 -25.24 4.64
C LEU A 626 -15.88 -26.54 4.23
N ALA A 627 -15.52 -26.64 2.95
CA ALA A 627 -14.75 -27.75 2.41
C ALA A 627 -13.28 -27.63 2.82
N LEU A 628 -12.71 -28.74 3.28
CA LEU A 628 -11.31 -28.77 3.73
C LEU A 628 -10.35 -28.62 2.55
N GLU A 629 -10.74 -29.17 1.40
CA GLU A 629 -10.03 -29.12 0.13
C GLU A 629 -9.82 -27.67 -0.33
N GLU A 630 -10.79 -26.78 -0.07
CA GLU A 630 -10.70 -25.35 -0.37
C GLU A 630 -9.77 -24.59 0.59
N ARG A 631 -9.55 -25.10 1.82
CA ARG A 631 -8.59 -24.52 2.77
C ARG A 631 -7.15 -24.88 2.45
N MET A 632 -6.91 -26.03 1.81
CA MET A 632 -5.58 -26.59 1.60
C MET A 632 -4.59 -25.67 0.89
N PRO A 633 -4.94 -24.93 -0.18
CA PRO A 633 -4.01 -24.01 -0.83
C PRO A 633 -3.43 -22.96 0.13
N TYR A 634 -4.26 -22.45 1.04
CA TYR A 634 -3.91 -21.44 2.03
C TYR A 634 -3.07 -22.02 3.17
N LEU A 635 -3.45 -23.21 3.66
CA LEU A 635 -2.67 -23.94 4.67
C LEU A 635 -1.27 -24.30 4.16
N LEU A 636 -1.15 -24.72 2.90
CA LEU A 636 0.14 -24.98 2.26
C LEU A 636 0.95 -23.69 2.07
N GLY A 637 0.29 -22.57 1.75
CA GLY A 637 0.93 -21.25 1.75
C GLY A 637 1.54 -20.91 3.10
N MET A 638 0.77 -21.04 4.18
CA MET A 638 1.24 -20.81 5.54
C MET A 638 2.39 -21.75 5.92
N ALA A 639 2.25 -23.04 5.63
CA ALA A 639 3.26 -24.06 5.92
C ALA A 639 4.61 -23.76 5.25
N ARG A 640 4.62 -23.31 4.00
CA ARG A 640 5.85 -22.90 3.30
C ARG A 640 6.57 -21.77 4.02
N LEU A 641 5.82 -20.77 4.50
CA LEU A 641 6.40 -19.65 5.26
C LEU A 641 6.94 -20.13 6.61
N MET A 642 6.17 -20.96 7.30
CA MET A 642 6.53 -21.58 8.57
C MET A 642 7.81 -22.42 8.52
N CYS A 643 8.24 -22.87 7.33
CA CYS A 643 9.50 -23.58 7.20
C CYS A 643 10.73 -22.74 7.55
N ASP A 644 10.66 -21.43 7.36
CA ASP A 644 11.77 -20.50 7.65
C ASP A 644 11.70 -19.94 9.08
N TRP A 645 10.74 -20.36 9.90
CA TRP A 645 10.52 -19.79 11.23
C TRP A 645 11.58 -20.28 12.22
N ILE A 646 12.20 -19.33 12.90
CA ILE A 646 13.16 -19.54 13.98
C ILE A 646 12.44 -19.16 15.29
N VAL A 647 11.80 -20.16 15.90
CA VAL A 647 11.00 -20.01 17.13
C VAL A 647 11.37 -21.09 18.16
N PRO A 648 11.11 -20.87 19.46
CA PRO A 648 11.44 -21.85 20.50
C PRO A 648 10.72 -23.20 20.33
N CYS A 649 9.43 -23.21 19.98
CA CYS A 649 8.71 -24.46 19.76
C CYS A 649 9.20 -25.20 18.52
N PRO A 650 9.39 -26.53 18.59
CA PRO A 650 9.83 -27.31 17.43
C PRO A 650 8.75 -27.35 16.34
N ARG A 651 9.18 -27.19 15.09
CA ARG A 651 8.32 -27.37 13.93
C ARG A 651 7.86 -28.83 13.85
N PRO A 652 6.55 -29.12 13.73
CA PRO A 652 6.07 -30.48 13.51
C PRO A 652 6.62 -31.06 12.19
N PRO A 653 7.16 -32.29 12.18
CA PRO A 653 7.72 -32.90 10.96
C PRO A 653 6.66 -33.08 9.87
N GLU A 654 5.39 -33.26 10.26
CA GLU A 654 4.29 -33.44 9.32
C GLU A 654 4.04 -32.20 8.42
N ILE A 655 4.52 -31.02 8.82
CA ILE A 655 4.46 -29.82 7.97
C ILE A 655 5.32 -30.03 6.72
N GLU A 656 6.55 -30.52 6.89
CA GLU A 656 7.50 -30.73 5.80
C GLU A 656 7.13 -31.96 4.96
N GLU A 657 6.71 -33.05 5.61
CA GLU A 657 6.23 -34.26 4.93
C GLU A 657 5.05 -33.97 3.97
N THR A 658 4.13 -33.12 4.39
CA THR A 658 2.94 -32.78 3.59
C THR A 658 3.29 -31.85 2.43
N LEU A 659 4.23 -30.92 2.62
CA LEU A 659 4.67 -30.00 1.55
C LEU A 659 5.31 -30.73 0.36
N GLY A 660 5.91 -31.90 0.59
CA GLY A 660 6.51 -32.74 -0.46
C GLY A 660 5.51 -33.54 -1.30
N ARG A 661 4.20 -33.49 -0.99
CA ARG A 661 3.16 -34.31 -1.64
C ARG A 661 2.15 -33.42 -2.40
N PRO A 662 1.63 -33.86 -3.56
CA PRO A 662 0.54 -33.17 -4.22
C PRO A 662 -0.75 -33.29 -3.40
N ILE A 663 -1.61 -32.25 -3.42
CA ILE A 663 -2.90 -32.23 -2.68
C ILE A 663 -3.78 -33.43 -3.03
N SER A 664 -3.76 -33.85 -4.30
CA SER A 664 -4.52 -35.01 -4.80
C SER A 664 -4.12 -36.35 -4.16
N ALA A 665 -2.95 -36.41 -3.53
CA ALA A 665 -2.45 -37.60 -2.85
C ALA A 665 -2.74 -37.59 -1.33
N LEU A 666 -3.43 -36.57 -0.80
CA LEU A 666 -3.80 -36.49 0.61
C LEU A 666 -5.24 -36.95 0.79
N ASP A 667 -5.48 -37.83 1.74
CA ASP A 667 -6.85 -38.14 2.16
C ASP A 667 -7.40 -37.08 3.13
N ARG A 668 -8.72 -37.11 3.39
CA ARG A 668 -9.39 -36.13 4.27
C ARG A 668 -8.87 -36.16 5.71
N ARG A 669 -8.40 -37.32 6.21
CA ARG A 669 -7.85 -37.47 7.56
C ARG A 669 -6.46 -36.84 7.65
N GLU A 670 -5.64 -37.04 6.62
CA GLU A 670 -4.33 -36.41 6.46
C GLU A 670 -4.46 -34.89 6.37
N MET A 671 -5.39 -34.38 5.56
CA MET A 671 -5.68 -32.94 5.49
C MET A 671 -6.10 -32.36 6.84
N HIS A 672 -6.98 -33.03 7.59
CA HIS A 672 -7.40 -32.56 8.92
C HIS A 672 -6.24 -32.58 9.93
N LYS A 673 -5.39 -33.62 9.88
CA LYS A 673 -4.19 -33.69 10.71
C LYS A 673 -3.25 -32.53 10.37
N PHE A 674 -3.05 -32.25 9.09
CA PHE A 674 -2.21 -31.15 8.63
C PHE A 674 -2.73 -29.78 9.08
N GLU A 675 -4.03 -29.50 8.93
CA GLU A 675 -4.65 -28.25 9.40
C GLU A 675 -4.43 -28.05 10.91
N ARG A 676 -4.64 -29.10 11.72
CA ARG A 676 -4.36 -29.05 13.17
C ARG A 676 -2.91 -28.74 13.47
N ARG A 677 -1.95 -29.33 12.74
CA ARG A 677 -0.51 -29.08 12.94
C ARG A 677 -0.13 -27.64 12.60
N VAL A 678 -0.63 -27.11 11.47
CA VAL A 678 -0.42 -25.72 11.07
C VAL A 678 -0.99 -24.76 12.13
N ALA A 679 -2.22 -25.00 12.57
CA ALA A 679 -2.88 -24.17 13.57
C ALA A 679 -2.17 -24.20 14.94
N SER A 680 -1.78 -25.38 15.44
CA SER A 680 -1.02 -25.51 16.68
C SER A 680 0.33 -24.82 16.61
N TYR A 681 1.07 -25.01 15.51
CA TYR A 681 2.38 -24.39 15.34
C TYR A 681 2.28 -22.86 15.27
N TYR A 682 1.29 -22.33 14.54
CA TYR A 682 0.98 -20.89 14.55
C TYR A 682 0.69 -20.37 15.95
N ALA A 683 -0.26 -20.99 16.66
CA ALA A 683 -0.76 -20.50 17.94
C ALA A 683 0.34 -20.51 19.02
N GLN A 684 1.13 -21.58 19.08
CA GLN A 684 2.27 -21.69 20.01
C GLN A 684 3.38 -20.68 19.66
N SER A 685 3.77 -20.59 18.39
CA SER A 685 4.80 -19.63 17.93
C SER A 685 4.41 -18.19 18.25
N PHE A 686 3.13 -17.86 18.05
CA PHE A 686 2.61 -16.54 18.36
C PHE A 686 2.67 -16.24 19.86
N TYR A 687 2.24 -17.18 20.70
CA TYR A 687 2.31 -17.01 22.15
C TYR A 687 3.76 -16.82 22.62
N GLU A 688 4.70 -17.61 22.13
CA GLU A 688 6.11 -17.54 22.54
C GLU A 688 6.76 -16.21 22.14
N LEU A 689 6.43 -15.65 20.98
CA LEU A 689 7.01 -14.39 20.50
C LEU A 689 6.28 -13.14 21.02
N PHE A 690 4.95 -13.19 21.15
CA PHE A 690 4.11 -12.01 21.47
C PHE A 690 3.55 -12.03 22.90
N GLY A 691 3.60 -13.14 23.63
CA GLY A 691 3.19 -13.25 25.03
C GLY A 691 1.67 -13.14 25.26
N ARG A 692 0.86 -13.43 24.25
CA ARG A 692 -0.60 -13.43 24.34
C ARG A 692 -1.23 -14.43 23.38
N ALA A 693 -2.49 -14.75 23.61
CA ALA A 693 -3.34 -15.46 22.66
C ALA A 693 -3.39 -14.72 21.31
N ALA A 694 -3.25 -15.49 20.23
CA ALA A 694 -3.45 -15.02 18.87
C ALA A 694 -4.96 -14.84 18.58
N ILE A 695 -5.28 -13.92 17.68
CA ILE A 695 -6.61 -13.89 17.07
C ILE A 695 -6.64 -14.99 16.01
N ILE A 696 -7.68 -15.82 16.03
CA ILE A 696 -7.81 -16.99 15.13
C ILE A 696 -8.83 -16.69 14.01
N PRO A 697 -8.73 -17.39 12.86
CA PRO A 697 -9.66 -17.19 11.76
C PRO A 697 -11.09 -17.61 12.14
N MET A 698 -12.07 -16.91 11.59
CA MET A 698 -13.50 -17.07 11.88
C MET A 698 -14.34 -17.02 10.60
N ARG A 699 -15.59 -17.50 10.70
CA ARG A 699 -16.56 -17.58 9.61
C ARG A 699 -17.88 -16.91 9.98
N LEU A 700 -18.52 -16.29 8.98
CA LEU A 700 -19.94 -15.92 9.04
C LEU A 700 -20.81 -17.06 8.52
N GLU A 701 -21.82 -17.46 9.28
CA GLU A 701 -22.74 -18.55 8.92
C GLU A 701 -24.01 -18.05 8.21
N HIS A 702 -24.27 -16.74 8.21
CA HIS A 702 -25.44 -16.16 7.56
C HIS A 702 -25.13 -15.75 6.12
N GLU A 703 -26.18 -15.59 5.31
CA GLU A 703 -26.05 -15.06 3.95
C GLU A 703 -25.67 -13.58 3.96
N ILE A 704 -24.56 -13.28 3.28
CA ILE A 704 -23.98 -11.94 3.21
C ILE A 704 -24.85 -11.05 2.32
N GLY A 705 -25.29 -9.90 2.86
CA GLY A 705 -26.14 -8.94 2.15
C GLY A 705 -27.64 -9.06 2.45
N SER A 706 -27.99 -9.68 3.60
CA SER A 706 -29.35 -9.69 4.16
C SER A 706 -29.67 -8.47 5.01
#